data_AF-A0A2P2MSM5-F1
#
_entry.id   AF-A0A2P2MSM5-F1
#
_cell.length_a   1.000
_cell.length_b   1.000
_cell.length_c   1.000
_cell.angle_alpha   90.00
_cell.angle_beta   90.00
_cell.angle_gamma   90.00
#
_symmetry.space_group_name_H-M   'P 1'
#
loop_
_entity.id
_entity.type
_entity.pdbx_description
1 polymer ?
#
loop_
_entity_poly.entity_id
_entity_poly.type
_entity_poly.pdbx_seq_one_letter_code
_entity_poly.pdbx_strand_id
1 'polypeptide(L)'
;MLPSPYDEKSNKKEIAQSWLGCMQACMELFTEFVSVGEDARSHVLHNCSCIDFLFDLFWEEDMRNNVLKHILELMKIVPSSVEDQKAKSQLCSKYLETFTQIKEREKCFAELSIDLLVGMREMIMIDPMYYQALFCDGECFLHVVSLLNSNLDEANGEKLVLNVLQTLTSLLASNDSSKALFRALVGKGYQTIQSLLLDFCQCHPSEALLNALLDMLVDGKFNTEANMLIKNEDVIILYLSVLQKSSDSMRQHGLKLFQLLLRDSISNRASSVRAGMLNFLLDWFSQEDNDSVILKIAQLIQVIGGHSISGKDIRKIFALLRSEKVGKRQQYCSLLLTTMLSMLNEKGPTAFFDLSGTDSGIRINTPIQWPLSKGFSFSCWLRVENFPRHGAMALFSFLTENGKGCFAVLGKERLSYESINLKRHCVQLPVNLVRKKWHFLFITHTIGREFSGGSLLRCYVDGVLLLSERCRYAKVNELLTSCTIGMKVNLPQNEDNGSLDSTEDIFPFHGQIGPAYLFSDAISSEQVQGIYSLGPSYMYSFLDNEASTFYENPLPSGIFDSKDGLASKIIFGLNAQASNGRKLLNVLPVLGHGLVKKPFEATVMVGTELCSRRLLQQIIYCVGGVSVFFPLMAHSERYADVNHSSEHVLLTPITKDRLTAEVIELIASVLDENLANQQQMHLLSGFQVLGFLLQSVPPDQLNLETLSAMKHLFNVVANCGMFQKS
;
A
#
# COMPACT_ATOMS: atom_id res chain seq x y z
N MET A 1 33.26 44.34 -66.22
CA MET A 1 33.13 44.45 -64.74
C MET A 1 32.20 43.35 -64.29
N LEU A 2 32.74 42.21 -63.89
CA LEU A 2 32.00 41.16 -63.19
C LEU A 2 32.20 41.41 -61.69
N PRO A 3 31.17 41.33 -60.84
CA PRO A 3 31.31 41.59 -59.41
C PRO A 3 32.23 40.55 -58.76
N SER A 4 33.04 40.99 -57.82
CA SER A 4 33.90 40.13 -57.01
C SER A 4 33.06 39.24 -56.10
N PRO A 5 33.36 37.93 -55.97
CA PRO A 5 32.65 37.02 -55.07
C PRO A 5 32.78 37.36 -53.58
N TYR A 6 33.56 38.39 -53.22
CA TYR A 6 33.63 38.94 -51.87
C TYR A 6 32.50 39.94 -51.54
N ASP A 7 31.97 40.69 -52.53
CA ASP A 7 30.92 41.68 -52.30
C ASP A 7 29.53 41.06 -52.13
N GLU A 8 29.25 39.94 -52.81
CA GLU A 8 27.97 39.20 -52.64
C GLU A 8 27.84 38.54 -51.25
N LYS A 9 28.94 38.15 -50.62
CA LYS A 9 28.94 37.57 -49.27
C LYS A 9 28.73 38.62 -48.17
N SER A 10 29.24 39.84 -48.37
CA SER A 10 29.04 40.97 -47.45
C SER A 10 27.58 41.43 -47.46
N ASN A 11 27.01 41.60 -48.65
CA ASN A 11 25.65 42.11 -48.82
C ASN A 11 24.59 41.10 -48.32
N LYS A 12 24.83 39.79 -48.49
CA LYS A 12 23.97 38.74 -47.89
C LYS A 12 23.97 38.75 -46.36
N LYS A 13 25.09 39.11 -45.73
CA LYS A 13 25.20 39.19 -44.26
C LYS A 13 24.45 40.40 -43.70
N GLU A 14 24.55 41.56 -44.36
CA GLU A 14 23.80 42.76 -43.98
C GLU A 14 22.29 42.58 -44.16
N ILE A 15 21.85 41.95 -45.26
CA ILE A 15 20.44 41.65 -45.49
C ILE A 15 19.91 40.66 -44.43
N ALA A 16 20.67 39.62 -44.08
CA ALA A 16 20.29 38.67 -43.04
C ALA A 16 20.18 39.33 -41.65
N GLN A 17 21.11 40.22 -41.31
CA GLN A 17 21.06 40.99 -40.06
C GLN A 17 19.89 41.99 -40.03
N SER A 18 19.60 42.64 -41.14
CA SER A 18 18.43 43.52 -41.26
C SER A 18 17.12 42.74 -41.13
N TRP A 19 17.06 41.53 -41.69
CA TRP A 19 15.87 40.68 -41.62
C TRP A 19 15.61 40.18 -40.19
N LEU A 20 16.66 39.76 -39.49
CA LEU A 20 16.60 39.37 -38.09
C LEU A 20 16.13 40.54 -37.20
N GLY A 21 16.66 41.74 -37.42
CA GLY A 21 16.24 42.95 -36.70
C GLY A 21 14.77 43.31 -36.93
N CYS A 22 14.26 43.13 -38.15
CA CYS A 22 12.84 43.32 -38.44
C CYS A 22 11.96 42.28 -37.73
N MET A 23 12.35 41.00 -37.74
CA MET A 23 11.62 39.94 -37.03
C MET A 23 11.56 40.20 -35.52
N GLN A 24 12.68 40.64 -34.94
CA GLN A 24 12.76 40.96 -33.52
C GLN A 24 11.82 42.12 -33.16
N ALA A 25 11.81 43.19 -33.95
CA ALA A 25 10.86 44.31 -33.78
C ALA A 25 9.39 43.86 -33.93
N CYS A 26 9.09 42.99 -34.90
CA CYS A 26 7.74 42.41 -35.05
C CYS A 26 7.32 41.60 -33.82
N MET A 27 8.25 40.84 -33.23
CA MET A 27 7.96 40.07 -32.02
C MET A 27 7.87 40.92 -30.76
N GLU A 28 8.57 42.04 -30.68
CA GLU A 28 8.37 43.05 -29.63
C GLU A 28 6.96 43.64 -29.71
N LEU A 29 6.50 44.03 -30.91
CA LEU A 29 5.13 44.50 -31.13
C LEU A 29 4.09 43.42 -30.81
N PHE A 30 4.35 42.17 -31.19
CA PHE A 30 3.48 41.05 -30.82
C PHE A 30 3.42 40.85 -29.31
N THR A 31 4.56 40.97 -28.62
CA THR A 31 4.64 40.89 -27.16
C THR A 31 3.82 42.00 -26.50
N GLU A 32 3.92 43.22 -27.03
CA GLU A 32 3.12 44.35 -26.56
C GLU A 32 1.62 44.07 -26.78
N PHE A 33 1.22 43.61 -27.97
CA PHE A 33 -0.17 43.26 -28.27
C PHE A 33 -0.74 42.18 -27.32
N VAL A 34 0.00 41.10 -27.10
CA VAL A 34 -0.37 40.01 -26.19
C VAL A 34 -0.43 40.49 -24.72
N SER A 35 0.29 41.56 -24.37
CA SER A 35 0.26 42.16 -23.04
C SER A 35 -0.94 43.09 -22.79
N VAL A 36 -1.62 43.57 -23.83
CA VAL A 36 -2.73 44.56 -23.75
C VAL A 36 -3.96 44.01 -23.02
N GLY A 37 -4.20 42.69 -23.02
CA GLY A 37 -5.29 42.08 -22.26
C GLY A 37 -5.59 40.62 -22.63
N GLU A 38 -6.51 39.97 -21.89
CA GLU A 38 -6.92 38.59 -22.15
C GLU A 38 -7.65 38.42 -23.49
N ASP A 39 -8.39 39.44 -23.95
CA ASP A 39 -9.10 39.42 -25.24
C ASP A 39 -8.13 39.29 -26.43
N ALA A 40 -6.98 39.98 -26.37
CA ALA A 40 -5.94 39.89 -27.40
C ALA A 40 -5.33 38.48 -27.44
N ARG A 41 -5.08 37.88 -26.28
CA ARG A 41 -4.59 36.50 -26.13
C ARG A 41 -5.58 35.47 -26.65
N SER A 42 -6.86 35.60 -26.31
CA SER A 42 -7.93 34.76 -26.84
C SER A 42 -8.00 34.86 -28.37
N HIS A 43 -7.92 36.08 -28.92
CA HIS A 43 -7.95 36.26 -30.38
C HIS A 43 -6.78 35.56 -31.09
N VAL A 44 -5.58 35.62 -30.52
CA VAL A 44 -4.41 34.90 -31.04
C VAL A 44 -4.61 33.38 -30.96
N LEU A 45 -5.13 32.88 -29.83
CA LEU A 45 -5.37 31.45 -29.62
C LEU A 45 -6.32 30.85 -30.67
N HIS A 46 -7.34 31.59 -31.10
CA HIS A 46 -8.29 31.13 -32.12
C HIS A 46 -7.77 31.24 -33.56
N ASN A 47 -6.65 31.94 -33.79
CA ASN A 47 -6.09 32.11 -35.12
C ASN A 47 -5.02 31.05 -35.41
N CYS A 48 -5.42 29.99 -36.12
CA CYS A 48 -4.53 28.89 -36.49
C CYS A 48 -3.26 29.37 -37.21
N SER A 49 -3.38 30.37 -38.11
CA SER A 49 -2.22 30.90 -38.83
C SER A 49 -1.22 31.57 -37.88
N CYS A 50 -1.69 32.31 -36.86
CA CYS A 50 -0.81 32.90 -35.85
C CYS A 50 -0.07 31.84 -35.04
N ILE A 51 -0.79 30.78 -34.63
CA ILE A 51 -0.17 29.64 -33.95
C ILE A 51 0.84 28.96 -34.86
N ASP A 52 0.53 28.80 -36.15
CA ASP A 52 1.46 28.24 -37.14
C ASP A 52 2.74 29.05 -37.25
N PHE A 53 2.64 30.38 -37.37
CA PHE A 53 3.79 31.27 -37.38
C PHE A 53 4.62 31.21 -36.09
N LEU A 54 3.99 31.09 -34.92
CA LEU A 54 4.73 30.95 -33.67
C LEU A 54 5.59 29.67 -33.67
N PHE A 55 5.04 28.53 -34.10
CA PHE A 55 5.82 27.28 -34.19
C PHE A 55 6.86 27.29 -35.31
N ASP A 56 6.65 28.06 -36.39
CA ASP A 56 7.68 28.27 -37.40
C ASP A 56 8.85 29.11 -36.84
N LEU A 57 8.55 30.18 -36.09
CA LEU A 57 9.54 31.04 -35.43
C LEU A 57 10.29 30.34 -34.28
N PHE A 58 9.71 29.29 -33.69
CA PHE A 58 10.37 28.51 -32.64
C PHE A 58 11.69 27.87 -33.12
N TRP A 59 11.80 27.59 -34.42
CA TRP A 59 13.02 27.00 -35.00
C TRP A 59 14.15 28.01 -35.16
N GLU A 60 13.89 29.32 -35.06
CA GLU A 60 14.92 30.37 -35.09
C GLU A 60 15.58 30.52 -33.70
N GLU A 61 16.89 30.28 -33.61
CA GLU A 61 17.64 30.25 -32.34
C GLU A 61 17.46 31.52 -31.48
N ASP A 62 17.52 32.70 -32.10
CA ASP A 62 17.45 33.99 -31.41
C ASP A 62 16.05 34.31 -30.85
N MET A 63 15.01 33.67 -31.39
CA MET A 63 13.60 33.98 -31.06
C MET A 63 12.94 32.91 -30.19
N ARG A 64 13.52 31.70 -30.16
CA ARG A 64 12.96 30.50 -29.53
C ARG A 64 12.46 30.70 -28.11
N ASN A 65 13.27 31.31 -27.23
CA ASN A 65 12.91 31.52 -25.82
C ASN A 65 11.70 32.46 -25.66
N ASN A 66 11.64 33.51 -26.49
CA ASN A 66 10.53 34.47 -26.49
C ASN A 66 9.24 33.82 -27.03
N VAL A 67 9.37 33.04 -28.11
CA VAL A 67 8.26 32.30 -28.70
C VAL A 67 7.70 31.26 -27.75
N LEU A 68 8.57 30.46 -27.11
CA LEU A 68 8.16 29.46 -26.14
C LEU A 68 7.40 30.10 -24.97
N LYS A 69 7.90 31.23 -24.45
CA LYS A 69 7.21 32.01 -23.41
C LYS A 69 5.80 32.39 -23.86
N HIS A 70 5.63 32.88 -25.09
CA HIS A 70 4.31 33.25 -25.61
C HIS A 70 3.38 32.04 -25.79
N ILE A 71 3.89 30.92 -26.29
CA ILE A 71 3.13 29.67 -26.39
C ILE A 71 2.64 29.23 -25.00
N LEU A 72 3.51 29.28 -23.99
CA LEU A 72 3.16 28.97 -22.61
C LEU A 72 2.10 29.94 -22.07
N GLU A 73 2.23 31.26 -22.29
CA GLU A 73 1.22 32.24 -21.88
C GLU A 73 -0.14 32.02 -22.57
N LEU A 74 -0.16 31.60 -23.84
CA LEU A 74 -1.41 31.24 -24.53
C LEU A 74 -2.03 29.97 -23.93
N MET A 75 -1.23 28.99 -23.53
CA MET A 75 -1.73 27.80 -22.83
C MET A 75 -2.31 28.12 -21.44
N LYS A 76 -1.89 29.22 -20.79
CA LYS A 76 -2.42 29.65 -19.48
C LYS A 76 -3.82 30.24 -19.51
N ILE A 77 -4.35 30.58 -20.68
CA ILE A 77 -5.70 31.19 -20.82
C ILE A 77 -6.76 30.24 -20.26
N VAL A 78 -7.63 30.72 -19.37
CA VAL A 78 -8.72 29.91 -18.80
C VAL A 78 -9.81 29.77 -19.86
N PRO A 79 -10.19 28.55 -20.27
CA PRO A 79 -11.21 28.36 -21.29
C PRO A 79 -12.60 28.73 -20.75
N SER A 80 -13.31 29.59 -21.46
CA SER A 80 -14.68 30.04 -21.14
C SER A 80 -15.73 29.38 -22.03
N SER A 81 -15.33 28.96 -23.23
CA SER A 81 -16.19 28.35 -24.26
C SER A 81 -15.70 26.98 -24.71
N VAL A 82 -16.54 26.24 -25.46
CA VAL A 82 -16.15 24.96 -26.08
C VAL A 82 -15.15 25.20 -27.22
N GLU A 83 -15.28 26.32 -27.93
CA GLU A 83 -14.31 26.75 -28.94
C GLU A 83 -12.93 27.01 -28.33
N ASP A 84 -12.85 27.60 -27.13
CA ASP A 84 -11.60 27.84 -26.41
C ASP A 84 -10.92 26.52 -26.06
N GLN A 85 -11.70 25.55 -25.56
CA GLN A 85 -11.19 24.21 -25.24
C GLN A 85 -10.59 23.52 -26.47
N LYS A 86 -11.26 23.61 -27.61
CA LYS A 86 -10.77 23.05 -28.88
C LYS A 86 -9.49 23.73 -29.34
N ALA A 87 -9.44 25.07 -29.29
CA ALA A 87 -8.25 25.83 -29.68
C ALA A 87 -7.05 25.52 -28.76
N LYS A 88 -7.26 25.40 -27.44
CA LYS A 88 -6.23 24.96 -26.49
C LYS A 88 -5.76 23.53 -26.75
N SER A 89 -6.67 22.62 -27.07
CA SER A 89 -6.32 21.23 -27.42
C SER A 89 -5.43 21.18 -28.68
N GLN A 90 -5.76 21.97 -29.71
CA GLN A 90 -4.92 22.07 -30.91
C GLN A 90 -3.53 22.65 -30.62
N LEU A 91 -3.46 23.71 -29.82
CA LEU A 91 -2.19 24.29 -29.36
C LEU A 91 -1.35 23.26 -28.59
N CYS A 92 -2.00 22.49 -27.70
CA CYS A 92 -1.37 21.42 -26.93
C CYS A 92 -0.83 20.31 -27.83
N SER A 93 -1.61 19.81 -28.79
CA SER A 93 -1.16 18.80 -29.75
C SER A 93 0.07 19.28 -30.52
N LYS A 94 0.07 20.52 -31.02
CA LYS A 94 1.20 21.08 -31.75
C LYS A 94 2.45 21.27 -30.88
N TYR A 95 2.25 21.67 -29.63
CA TYR A 95 3.31 21.72 -28.63
C TYR A 95 3.95 20.34 -28.41
N LEU A 96 3.13 19.28 -28.26
CA LEU A 96 3.61 17.92 -28.02
C LEU A 96 4.29 17.31 -29.27
N GLU A 97 3.77 17.59 -30.46
CA GLU A 97 4.40 17.18 -31.73
C GLU A 97 5.82 17.75 -31.88
N THR A 98 6.09 18.93 -31.30
CA THR A 98 7.40 19.59 -31.35
C THR A 98 8.51 18.71 -30.76
N PHE A 99 8.21 17.87 -29.75
CA PHE A 99 9.19 16.91 -29.20
C PHE A 99 9.73 15.93 -30.24
N THR A 100 8.87 15.48 -31.16
CA THR A 100 9.28 14.53 -32.20
C THR A 100 10.12 15.21 -33.27
N GLN A 101 9.79 16.46 -33.60
CA GLN A 101 10.48 17.25 -34.63
C GLN A 101 11.85 17.73 -34.16
N ILE A 102 12.01 18.05 -32.87
CA ILE A 102 13.28 18.50 -32.29
C ILE A 102 14.40 17.48 -32.54
N LYS A 103 14.07 16.19 -32.43
CA LYS A 103 15.03 15.09 -32.65
C LYS A 103 15.58 15.05 -34.08
N GLU A 104 14.78 15.45 -35.07
CA GLU A 104 15.15 15.41 -36.48
C GLU A 104 15.85 16.69 -36.96
N ARG A 105 15.51 17.84 -36.37
CA ARG A 105 15.89 19.16 -36.89
C ARG A 105 17.12 19.76 -36.22
N GLU A 106 17.36 19.48 -34.94
CA GLU A 106 18.31 20.23 -34.12
C GLU A 106 19.43 19.36 -33.55
N LYS A 107 20.65 19.92 -33.49
CA LYS A 107 21.79 19.24 -32.86
C LYS A 107 21.73 19.32 -31.33
N CYS A 108 21.24 20.44 -30.78
CA CYS A 108 21.08 20.67 -29.35
C CYS A 108 19.74 20.14 -28.81
N PHE A 109 19.30 18.98 -29.32
CA PHE A 109 17.95 18.49 -29.08
C PHE A 109 17.63 18.24 -27.60
N ALA A 110 18.64 17.83 -26.80
CA ALA A 110 18.46 17.54 -25.38
C ALA A 110 18.09 18.80 -24.58
N GLU A 111 18.77 19.93 -24.81
CA GLU A 111 18.50 21.19 -24.13
C GLU A 111 17.10 21.71 -24.47
N LEU A 112 16.74 21.70 -25.76
CA LEU A 112 15.41 22.14 -26.21
C LEU A 112 14.29 21.24 -25.67
N SER A 113 14.52 19.92 -25.64
CA SER A 113 13.58 18.99 -25.05
C SER A 113 13.41 19.26 -23.55
N ILE A 114 14.49 19.58 -22.83
CA ILE A 114 14.43 19.96 -21.42
C ILE A 114 13.60 21.22 -21.23
N ASP A 115 13.79 22.27 -22.05
CA ASP A 115 13.03 23.52 -21.94
C ASP A 115 11.53 23.29 -22.15
N LEU A 116 11.15 22.47 -23.14
CA LEU A 116 9.76 22.08 -23.34
C LEU A 116 9.20 21.25 -22.17
N LEU A 117 9.99 20.32 -21.61
CA LEU A 117 9.58 19.53 -20.45
C LEU A 117 9.40 20.40 -19.20
N VAL A 118 10.24 21.42 -19.01
CA VAL A 118 10.11 22.42 -17.95
C VAL A 118 8.80 23.20 -18.13
N GLY A 119 8.53 23.69 -19.35
CA GLY A 119 7.29 24.40 -19.67
C GLY A 119 6.03 23.58 -19.37
N MET A 120 6.03 22.28 -19.66
CA MET A 120 4.92 21.39 -19.29
C MET A 120 4.72 21.32 -17.78
N ARG A 121 5.81 21.17 -17.01
CA ARG A 121 5.74 21.10 -15.55
C ARG A 121 5.25 22.41 -14.95
N GLU A 122 5.66 23.55 -15.49
CA GLU A 122 5.14 24.87 -15.07
C GLU A 122 3.62 24.95 -15.23
N MET A 123 3.07 24.44 -16.34
CA MET A 123 1.61 24.37 -16.53
C MET A 123 0.93 23.47 -15.51
N ILE A 124 1.46 22.25 -15.32
CA ILE A 124 0.92 21.29 -14.35
C ILE A 124 0.92 21.88 -12.93
N MET A 125 1.92 22.68 -12.57
CA MET A 125 1.98 23.32 -11.25
C MET A 125 0.89 24.38 -11.03
N ILE A 126 0.33 24.98 -12.09
CA ILE A 126 -0.75 25.97 -11.99
C ILE A 126 -2.08 25.29 -11.64
N ASP A 127 -2.46 24.26 -12.41
CA ASP A 127 -3.65 23.43 -12.16
C ASP A 127 -3.33 21.97 -12.53
N PRO A 128 -2.92 21.14 -11.56
CA PRO A 128 -2.51 19.77 -11.84
C PRO A 128 -3.61 18.96 -12.52
N MET A 129 -4.86 19.06 -12.06
CA MET A 129 -5.94 18.23 -12.59
C MET A 129 -6.26 18.59 -14.04
N TYR A 130 -6.38 19.89 -14.34
CA TYR A 130 -6.72 20.36 -15.68
C TYR A 130 -5.60 20.06 -16.68
N TYR A 131 -4.35 20.43 -16.37
CA TYR A 131 -3.25 20.26 -17.33
C TYR A 131 -2.79 18.80 -17.47
N GLN A 132 -2.87 17.99 -16.40
CA GLN A 132 -2.66 16.54 -16.55
C GLN A 132 -3.67 15.95 -17.55
N ALA A 133 -4.96 16.30 -17.45
CA ALA A 133 -5.98 15.84 -18.38
C ALA A 133 -5.70 16.33 -19.81
N LEU A 134 -5.45 17.63 -19.99
CA LEU A 134 -5.16 18.23 -21.30
C LEU A 134 -3.96 17.59 -22.00
N PHE A 135 -2.87 17.33 -21.26
CA PHE A 135 -1.69 16.67 -21.82
C PHE A 135 -1.92 15.18 -22.07
N CYS A 136 -2.68 14.49 -21.21
CA CYS A 136 -3.05 13.09 -21.43
C CYS A 136 -3.91 12.92 -22.69
N ASP A 137 -4.86 13.82 -22.93
CA ASP A 137 -5.71 13.84 -24.14
C ASP A 137 -4.89 14.10 -25.41
N GLY A 138 -3.79 14.86 -25.30
CA GLY A 138 -2.81 15.07 -26.37
C GLY A 138 -1.77 13.95 -26.52
N GLU A 139 -1.98 12.78 -25.90
CA GLU A 139 -1.08 11.63 -25.96
C GLU A 139 0.36 11.91 -25.46
N CYS A 140 0.53 12.85 -24.52
CA CYS A 140 1.84 13.33 -24.07
C CYS A 140 2.83 12.22 -23.65
N PHE A 141 2.34 11.10 -23.10
CA PHE A 141 3.20 10.00 -22.65
C PHE A 141 4.02 9.40 -23.80
N LEU A 142 3.44 9.27 -24.99
CA LEU A 142 4.15 8.77 -26.17
C LEU A 142 5.32 9.70 -26.53
N HIS A 143 5.03 11.00 -26.61
CA HIS A 143 6.01 12.03 -26.93
C HIS A 143 7.15 12.08 -25.90
N VAL A 144 6.81 12.14 -24.61
CA VAL A 144 7.77 12.23 -23.51
C VAL A 144 8.66 10.98 -23.43
N VAL A 145 8.08 9.78 -23.58
CA VAL A 145 8.85 8.52 -23.54
C VAL A 145 9.75 8.36 -24.76
N SER A 146 9.32 8.85 -25.94
CA SER A 146 10.12 8.77 -27.17
C SER A 146 11.47 9.47 -27.08
N LEU A 147 11.60 10.47 -26.19
CA LEU A 147 12.84 11.20 -25.94
C LEU A 147 13.96 10.30 -25.40
N LEU A 148 13.59 9.25 -24.67
CA LEU A 148 14.54 8.29 -24.10
C LEU A 148 15.16 7.36 -25.16
N ASN A 149 14.56 7.24 -26.35
CA ASN A 149 15.03 6.34 -27.40
C ASN A 149 16.11 6.98 -28.30
N SER A 150 17.12 7.61 -27.71
CA SER A 150 18.07 8.45 -28.43
C SER A 150 19.52 8.19 -28.02
N ASN A 151 20.42 8.08 -29.01
CA ASN A 151 21.86 7.96 -28.78
C ASN A 151 22.43 9.34 -28.41
N LEU A 152 22.46 9.64 -27.11
CA LEU A 152 23.00 10.89 -26.57
C LEU A 152 24.42 10.73 -26.03
N ASP A 153 25.15 11.84 -25.97
CA ASP A 153 26.34 11.96 -25.14
C ASP A 153 25.96 11.82 -23.65
N GLU A 154 26.87 11.24 -22.87
CA GLU A 154 26.59 10.74 -21.52
C GLU A 154 26.06 11.84 -20.59
N ALA A 155 26.60 13.06 -20.67
CA ALA A 155 26.24 14.18 -19.79
C ALA A 155 24.87 14.81 -20.12
N ASN A 156 24.61 15.14 -21.40
CA ASN A 156 23.32 15.73 -21.78
C ASN A 156 22.19 14.70 -21.77
N GLY A 157 22.52 13.44 -22.05
CA GLY A 157 21.59 12.32 -21.95
C GLY A 157 21.05 12.12 -20.54
N GLU A 158 21.93 12.08 -19.53
CA GLU A 158 21.49 11.91 -18.14
C GLU A 158 20.57 13.06 -17.71
N LYS A 159 20.93 14.31 -18.04
CA LYS A 159 20.11 15.48 -17.71
C LYS A 159 18.72 15.41 -18.36
N LEU A 160 18.63 14.93 -19.60
CA LEU A 160 17.35 14.73 -20.29
C LEU A 160 16.53 13.62 -19.60
N VAL A 161 17.13 12.47 -19.30
CA VAL A 161 16.46 11.35 -18.61
C VAL A 161 15.87 11.80 -17.27
N LEU A 162 16.63 12.55 -16.47
CA LEU A 162 16.14 13.08 -15.20
C LEU A 162 14.95 14.03 -15.39
N ASN A 163 14.99 14.89 -16.41
CA ASN A 163 13.87 15.79 -16.73
C ASN A 163 12.64 15.02 -17.23
N VAL A 164 12.83 13.96 -18.02
CA VAL A 164 11.74 13.08 -18.46
C VAL A 164 11.06 12.44 -17.25
N LEU A 165 11.83 11.85 -16.33
CA LEU A 165 11.28 11.23 -15.12
C LEU A 165 10.59 12.24 -14.20
N GLN A 166 11.12 13.45 -14.07
CA GLN A 166 10.47 14.54 -13.33
C GLN A 166 9.14 14.94 -13.97
N THR A 167 9.08 15.09 -15.30
CA THR A 167 7.83 15.41 -16.00
C THR A 167 6.81 14.29 -15.90
N LEU A 168 7.23 13.02 -16.05
CA LEU A 168 6.36 11.86 -15.83
C LEU A 168 5.84 11.83 -14.39
N THR A 169 6.69 12.13 -13.40
CA THR A 169 6.26 12.22 -11.99
C THR A 169 5.18 13.28 -11.82
N SER A 170 5.35 14.48 -12.39
CA SER A 170 4.33 15.55 -12.36
C SER A 170 3.03 15.16 -13.07
N LEU A 171 3.11 14.45 -14.20
CA LEU A 171 1.93 14.00 -14.96
C LEU A 171 1.12 12.91 -14.23
N LEU A 172 1.80 12.09 -13.42
CA LEU A 172 1.21 10.94 -12.73
C LEU A 172 0.81 11.24 -11.29
N ALA A 173 1.40 12.27 -10.67
CA ALA A 173 1.25 12.55 -9.25
C ALA A 173 -0.22 12.69 -8.83
N SER A 174 -0.63 11.89 -7.84
CA SER A 174 -2.00 11.86 -7.29
C SER A 174 -3.12 11.66 -8.33
N ASN A 175 -2.80 11.06 -9.49
CA ASN A 175 -3.75 10.82 -10.56
C ASN A 175 -3.74 9.35 -11.01
N ASP A 176 -4.62 8.55 -10.41
CA ASP A 176 -4.71 7.11 -10.68
C ASP A 176 -5.18 6.79 -12.10
N SER A 177 -5.96 7.68 -12.73
CA SER A 177 -6.38 7.54 -14.13
C SER A 177 -5.17 7.67 -15.06
N SER A 178 -4.36 8.70 -14.87
CA SER A 178 -3.12 8.91 -15.63
C SER A 178 -2.13 7.75 -15.43
N LYS A 179 -1.98 7.25 -14.19
CA LYS A 179 -1.17 6.04 -13.90
C LYS A 179 -1.67 4.80 -14.64
N ALA A 180 -2.99 4.62 -14.72
CA ALA A 180 -3.58 3.49 -15.44
C ALA A 180 -3.35 3.60 -16.97
N LEU A 181 -3.54 4.79 -17.55
CA LEU A 181 -3.27 5.05 -18.97
C LEU A 181 -1.79 4.86 -19.29
N PHE A 182 -0.89 5.40 -18.47
CA PHE A 182 0.55 5.24 -18.64
C PHE A 182 0.96 3.76 -18.53
N ARG A 183 0.44 3.03 -17.54
CA ARG A 183 0.67 1.58 -17.41
C ARG A 183 0.19 0.81 -18.63
N ALA A 184 -0.94 1.19 -19.22
CA ALA A 184 -1.44 0.56 -20.44
C ALA A 184 -0.50 0.80 -21.63
N LEU A 185 0.15 1.96 -21.68
CA LEU A 185 1.13 2.31 -22.72
C LEU A 185 2.48 1.60 -22.56
N VAL A 186 3.09 1.66 -21.37
CA VAL A 186 4.48 1.19 -21.14
C VAL A 186 4.58 -0.21 -20.52
N GLY A 187 3.44 -0.87 -20.29
CA GLY A 187 3.34 -2.18 -19.66
C GLY A 187 3.37 -2.14 -18.13
N LYS A 188 2.92 -3.24 -17.51
CA LYS A 188 2.89 -3.42 -16.05
C LYS A 188 4.30 -3.34 -15.47
N GLY A 189 4.50 -2.57 -14.40
CA GLY A 189 5.83 -2.34 -13.82
C GLY A 189 6.75 -1.47 -14.68
N TYR A 190 6.17 -0.74 -15.66
CA TYR A 190 6.87 0.16 -16.57
C TYR A 190 8.02 -0.50 -17.34
N GLN A 191 7.77 -1.70 -17.88
CA GLN A 191 8.77 -2.52 -18.59
C GLN A 191 9.44 -1.79 -19.75
N THR A 192 8.69 -1.00 -20.54
CA THR A 192 9.30 -0.21 -21.64
C THR A 192 10.26 0.86 -21.11
N ILE A 193 9.92 1.53 -20.00
CA ILE A 193 10.82 2.50 -19.36
C ILE A 193 12.06 1.78 -18.81
N GLN A 194 11.87 0.60 -18.21
CA GLN A 194 12.96 -0.21 -17.69
C GLN A 194 13.99 -0.53 -18.78
N SER A 195 13.56 -1.02 -19.96
CA SER A 195 14.49 -1.31 -21.06
C SER A 195 15.21 -0.05 -21.53
N LEU A 196 14.48 1.04 -21.74
CA LEU A 196 15.05 2.31 -22.21
C LEU A 196 16.09 2.88 -21.23
N LEU A 197 15.82 2.85 -19.92
CA LEU A 197 16.77 3.32 -18.91
C LEU A 197 18.01 2.42 -18.82
N LEU A 198 17.86 1.10 -18.89
CA LEU A 198 18.98 0.17 -18.82
C LEU A 198 19.87 0.23 -20.07
N ASP A 199 19.27 0.37 -21.25
CA ASP A 199 19.97 0.57 -22.52
C ASP A 199 20.74 1.90 -22.50
N PHE A 200 20.10 2.98 -22.03
CA PHE A 200 20.72 4.30 -21.92
C PHE A 200 21.91 4.30 -20.96
N CYS A 201 21.74 3.74 -19.75
CA CYS A 201 22.80 3.76 -18.75
C CYS A 201 23.97 2.82 -19.08
N GLN A 202 23.95 2.06 -20.19
CA GLN A 202 24.91 0.97 -20.45
C GLN A 202 25.10 0.07 -19.21
N CYS A 203 24.04 -0.16 -18.44
CA CYS A 203 24.05 -0.84 -17.14
C CYS A 203 24.91 -0.18 -16.02
N HIS A 204 25.14 1.14 -16.04
CA HIS A 204 25.76 1.91 -14.95
C HIS A 204 24.85 3.06 -14.48
N PRO A 205 23.76 2.77 -13.74
CA PRO A 205 22.84 3.79 -13.26
C PRO A 205 23.50 4.74 -12.25
N SER A 206 23.17 6.02 -12.34
CA SER A 206 23.63 7.05 -11.40
C SER A 206 22.76 7.15 -10.14
N GLU A 207 23.28 7.79 -9.10
CA GLU A 207 22.52 8.06 -7.87
C GLU A 207 21.37 9.04 -8.13
N ALA A 208 21.57 10.03 -9.01
CA ALA A 208 20.54 10.98 -9.40
C ALA A 208 19.34 10.27 -10.05
N LEU A 209 19.60 9.25 -10.88
CA LEU A 209 18.55 8.44 -11.51
C LEU A 209 17.73 7.66 -10.48
N LEU A 210 18.41 7.00 -9.53
CA LEU A 210 17.71 6.29 -8.44
C LEU A 210 16.87 7.26 -7.59
N ASN A 211 17.38 8.45 -7.29
CA ASN A 211 16.62 9.46 -6.55
C ASN A 211 15.39 9.96 -7.33
N ALA A 212 15.49 10.17 -8.65
CA ALA A 212 14.35 10.54 -9.48
C ALA A 212 13.28 9.43 -9.51
N LEU A 213 13.68 8.15 -9.50
CA LEU A 213 12.75 7.03 -9.40
C LEU A 213 12.10 6.94 -8.01
N LEU A 214 12.84 7.24 -6.93
CA LEU A 214 12.25 7.34 -5.59
C LEU A 214 11.23 8.47 -5.52
N ASP A 215 11.48 9.60 -6.17
CA ASP A 215 10.53 10.70 -6.25
C ASP A 215 9.24 10.28 -6.97
N MET A 216 9.39 9.54 -8.08
CA MET A 216 8.25 8.97 -8.81
C MET A 216 7.47 7.94 -8.00
N LEU A 217 8.14 7.14 -7.16
CA LEU A 217 7.53 6.12 -6.31
C LEU A 217 6.55 6.71 -5.28
N VAL A 218 6.84 7.90 -4.76
CA VAL A 218 6.06 8.58 -3.71
C VAL A 218 5.23 9.77 -4.22
N ASP A 219 5.12 9.93 -5.55
CA ASP A 219 4.50 11.08 -6.23
C ASP A 219 4.99 12.45 -5.71
N GLY A 220 6.31 12.64 -5.59
CA GLY A 220 6.92 13.88 -5.12
C GLY A 220 8.30 13.67 -4.54
N LYS A 221 8.89 14.68 -3.89
CA LYS A 221 10.25 14.52 -3.33
C LYS A 221 10.28 13.46 -2.24
N PHE A 222 11.11 12.43 -2.41
CA PHE A 222 11.35 11.39 -1.44
C PHE A 222 12.08 11.96 -0.22
N ASN A 223 11.58 11.66 0.97
CA ASN A 223 12.21 12.07 2.21
C ASN A 223 11.92 11.04 3.31
N THR A 224 12.98 10.54 3.95
CA THR A 224 12.92 9.52 5.01
C THR A 224 12.18 9.94 6.28
N GLU A 225 11.89 11.24 6.46
CA GLU A 225 11.19 11.77 7.63
C GLU A 225 9.75 12.20 7.31
N ALA A 226 9.50 12.62 6.07
CA ALA A 226 8.25 13.29 5.69
C ALA A 226 7.43 12.55 4.62
N ASN A 227 8.08 11.92 3.63
CA ASN A 227 7.39 11.36 2.46
C ASN A 227 7.97 9.99 2.09
N MET A 228 7.34 8.95 2.63
CA MET A 228 7.73 7.54 2.48
C MET A 228 6.57 6.65 2.03
N LEU A 229 5.38 7.21 1.79
CA LEU A 229 4.23 6.40 1.39
C LEU A 229 4.32 6.11 -0.11
N ILE A 230 4.29 4.84 -0.48
CA ILE A 230 4.29 4.42 -1.88
C ILE A 230 2.94 4.79 -2.48
N LYS A 231 2.96 5.63 -3.52
CA LYS A 231 1.77 6.06 -4.26
C LYS A 231 1.77 5.56 -5.70
N ASN A 232 2.93 5.14 -6.23
CA ASN A 232 3.05 4.55 -7.56
C ASN A 232 3.72 3.17 -7.48
N GLU A 233 2.92 2.11 -7.36
CA GLU A 233 3.43 0.75 -7.13
C GLU A 233 4.18 0.14 -8.35
N ASP A 234 3.94 0.60 -9.58
CA ASP A 234 4.66 0.09 -10.75
C ASP A 234 6.15 0.44 -10.72
N VAL A 235 6.50 1.55 -10.06
CA VAL A 235 7.88 2.04 -9.96
C VAL A 235 8.74 1.12 -9.09
N ILE A 236 8.14 0.27 -8.24
CA ILE A 236 8.89 -0.64 -7.36
C ILE A 236 9.80 -1.57 -8.18
N ILE A 237 9.23 -2.25 -9.19
CA ILE A 237 9.99 -3.19 -10.02
C ILE A 237 10.97 -2.44 -10.92
N LEU A 238 10.58 -1.28 -11.45
CA LEU A 238 11.45 -0.41 -12.23
C LEU A 238 12.70 -0.01 -11.43
N TYR A 239 12.51 0.53 -10.22
CA TYR A 239 13.58 0.92 -9.32
C TYR A 239 14.50 -0.24 -8.98
N LEU A 240 13.95 -1.41 -8.60
CA LEU A 240 14.76 -2.57 -8.23
C LEU A 240 15.55 -3.13 -9.42
N SER A 241 14.99 -3.05 -10.64
CA SER A 241 15.68 -3.48 -11.87
C SER A 241 16.86 -2.59 -12.21
N VAL A 242 16.69 -1.27 -12.07
CA VAL A 242 17.78 -0.30 -12.22
C VAL A 242 18.82 -0.52 -11.11
N LEU A 243 18.38 -0.62 -9.85
CA LEU A 243 19.26 -0.85 -8.70
C LEU A 243 20.11 -2.11 -8.86
N GLN A 244 19.54 -3.20 -9.38
CA GLN A 244 20.25 -4.46 -9.59
C GLN A 244 21.48 -4.31 -10.50
N LYS A 245 21.49 -3.33 -11.41
CA LYS A 245 22.62 -3.03 -12.30
C LYS A 245 23.56 -1.95 -11.74
N SER A 246 23.27 -1.37 -10.59
CA SER A 246 24.11 -0.34 -9.97
C SER A 246 25.31 -0.91 -9.21
N SER A 247 26.23 -0.01 -8.82
CA SER A 247 27.38 -0.35 -7.97
C SER A 247 26.95 -0.99 -6.64
N ASP A 248 27.83 -1.78 -6.02
CA ASP A 248 27.58 -2.48 -4.76
C ASP A 248 27.14 -1.54 -3.63
N SER A 249 27.78 -0.36 -3.55
CA SER A 249 27.42 0.69 -2.57
C SER A 249 25.97 1.15 -2.75
N MET A 250 25.58 1.42 -4.01
CA MET A 250 24.22 1.86 -4.33
C MET A 250 23.21 0.75 -4.09
N ARG A 251 23.50 -0.50 -4.50
CA ARG A 251 22.68 -1.68 -4.20
C ARG A 251 22.40 -1.81 -2.71
N GLN A 252 23.44 -1.74 -1.88
CA GLN A 252 23.30 -1.82 -0.43
C GLN A 252 22.49 -0.66 0.15
N HIS A 253 22.68 0.56 -0.36
CA HIS A 253 21.96 1.75 0.06
C HIS A 253 20.47 1.68 -0.34
N GLY A 254 20.17 1.43 -1.60
CA GLY A 254 18.79 1.33 -2.12
C GLY A 254 18.00 0.21 -1.44
N LEU A 255 18.60 -0.96 -1.20
CA LEU A 255 17.95 -2.03 -0.44
C LEU A 255 17.69 -1.62 1.02
N LYS A 256 18.59 -0.86 1.65
CA LYS A 256 18.37 -0.30 3.01
C LYS A 256 17.23 0.72 3.03
N LEU A 257 17.08 1.54 1.99
CA LEU A 257 15.95 2.46 1.87
C LEU A 257 14.63 1.69 1.76
N PHE A 258 14.58 0.62 0.97
CA PHE A 258 13.39 -0.25 0.92
C PHE A 258 13.09 -0.92 2.26
N GLN A 259 14.10 -1.34 3.02
CA GLN A 259 13.89 -1.86 4.37
C GLN A 259 13.24 -0.80 5.27
N LEU A 260 13.68 0.46 5.19
CA LEU A 260 13.08 1.57 5.94
C LEU A 260 11.64 1.84 5.50
N LEU A 261 11.36 1.84 4.19
CA LEU A 261 10.03 2.02 3.62
C LEU A 261 9.03 0.97 4.11
N LEU A 262 9.49 -0.26 4.31
CA LEU A 262 8.62 -1.39 4.64
C LEU A 262 8.53 -1.68 6.14
N ARG A 263 9.52 -1.27 6.94
CA ARG A 263 9.65 -1.68 8.35
C ARG A 263 8.37 -1.48 9.16
N ASP A 264 7.71 -0.35 8.97
CA ASP A 264 6.58 0.06 9.81
C ASP A 264 5.27 0.35 9.06
N SER A 265 5.30 0.33 7.72
CA SER A 265 4.15 0.68 6.89
C SER A 265 3.51 -0.56 6.28
N ILE A 266 2.32 -0.91 6.77
CA ILE A 266 1.52 -2.01 6.21
C ILE A 266 1.11 -1.70 4.77
N SER A 267 0.73 -0.46 4.47
CA SER A 267 0.35 -0.01 3.13
C SER A 267 1.49 -0.21 2.13
N ASN A 268 2.73 0.15 2.51
CA ASN A 268 3.90 -0.05 1.63
C ASN A 268 4.20 -1.54 1.40
N ARG A 269 4.06 -2.38 2.44
CA ARG A 269 4.19 -3.84 2.30
C ARG A 269 3.12 -4.39 1.36
N ALA A 270 1.87 -3.93 1.46
CA ALA A 270 0.78 -4.34 0.59
C ALA A 270 1.04 -3.94 -0.89
N SER A 271 1.41 -2.69 -1.16
CA SER A 271 1.80 -2.22 -2.49
C SER A 271 2.96 -3.03 -3.08
N SER A 272 3.97 -3.37 -2.26
CA SER A 272 5.12 -4.17 -2.68
C SER A 272 4.73 -5.62 -3.04
N VAL A 273 3.78 -6.21 -2.32
CA VAL A 273 3.22 -7.52 -2.68
C VAL A 273 2.46 -7.44 -4.01
N ARG A 274 1.61 -6.42 -4.21
CA ARG A 274 0.84 -6.23 -5.47
C ARG A 274 1.74 -6.02 -6.68
N ALA A 275 2.83 -5.27 -6.50
CA ALA A 275 3.85 -5.04 -7.52
C ALA A 275 4.63 -6.32 -7.89
N GLY A 276 4.59 -7.36 -7.05
CA GLY A 276 5.33 -8.61 -7.28
C GLY A 276 6.79 -8.56 -6.82
N MET A 277 7.11 -7.67 -5.85
CA MET A 277 8.47 -7.48 -5.34
C MET A 277 9.10 -8.77 -4.83
N LEU A 278 8.33 -9.63 -4.15
CA LEU A 278 8.84 -10.89 -3.61
C LEU A 278 9.41 -11.82 -4.70
N ASN A 279 8.68 -11.97 -5.81
CA ASN A 279 9.13 -12.80 -6.91
C ASN A 279 10.44 -12.28 -7.53
N PHE A 280 10.55 -10.96 -7.69
CA PHE A 280 11.77 -10.30 -8.20
C PHE A 280 12.96 -10.50 -7.25
N LEU A 281 12.76 -10.29 -5.95
CA LEU A 281 13.81 -10.49 -4.94
C LEU A 281 14.29 -11.94 -4.91
N LEU A 282 13.41 -12.92 -5.08
CA LEU A 282 13.78 -14.34 -5.16
C LEU A 282 14.61 -14.64 -6.42
N ASP A 283 14.32 -14.01 -7.56
CA ASP A 283 15.18 -14.12 -8.75
C ASP A 283 16.56 -13.52 -8.49
N TRP A 284 16.59 -12.31 -7.93
CA TRP A 284 17.83 -11.61 -7.63
C TRP A 284 18.69 -12.39 -6.61
N PHE A 285 18.08 -12.90 -5.55
CA PHE A 285 18.75 -13.74 -4.55
C PHE A 285 19.50 -14.93 -5.19
N SER A 286 18.94 -15.53 -6.24
CA SER A 286 19.53 -16.69 -6.92
C SER A 286 20.71 -16.37 -7.84
N GLN A 287 20.86 -15.09 -8.22
CA GLN A 287 21.86 -14.60 -9.17
C GLN A 287 22.98 -13.82 -8.51
N GLU A 288 22.77 -13.32 -7.29
CA GLU A 288 23.71 -12.49 -6.56
C GLU A 288 24.86 -13.32 -5.94
N ASP A 289 26.07 -12.77 -5.98
CA ASP A 289 27.26 -13.38 -5.36
C ASP A 289 27.81 -12.55 -4.19
N ASN A 290 27.39 -11.28 -4.04
CA ASN A 290 27.83 -10.45 -2.92
C ASN A 290 26.99 -10.72 -1.66
N ASP A 291 27.61 -11.36 -0.66
CA ASP A 291 26.98 -11.75 0.62
C ASP A 291 26.27 -10.60 1.34
N SER A 292 26.84 -9.39 1.32
CA SER A 292 26.24 -8.22 1.97
C SER A 292 24.92 -7.79 1.32
N VAL A 293 24.80 -7.97 0.00
CA VAL A 293 23.59 -7.68 -0.78
C VAL A 293 22.59 -8.80 -0.58
N ILE A 294 23.03 -10.06 -0.61
CA ILE A 294 22.21 -11.26 -0.36
C ILE A 294 21.48 -11.16 1.00
N LEU A 295 22.19 -10.75 2.06
CA LEU A 295 21.58 -10.57 3.39
C LEU A 295 20.46 -9.51 3.38
N LYS A 296 20.66 -8.39 2.67
CA LYS A 296 19.64 -7.34 2.55
C LYS A 296 18.43 -7.79 1.74
N ILE A 297 18.67 -8.56 0.67
CA ILE A 297 17.61 -9.19 -0.13
C ILE A 297 16.81 -10.17 0.75
N ALA A 298 17.48 -11.02 1.53
CA ALA A 298 16.83 -11.97 2.45
C ALA A 298 15.96 -11.25 3.49
N GLN A 299 16.45 -10.15 4.07
CA GLN A 299 15.67 -9.31 5.00
C GLN A 299 14.42 -8.71 4.34
N LEU A 300 14.50 -8.29 3.08
CA LEU A 300 13.33 -7.81 2.33
C LEU A 300 12.36 -8.95 1.99
N ILE A 301 12.87 -10.11 1.60
CA ILE A 301 12.09 -11.33 1.38
C ILE A 301 11.33 -11.69 2.65
N GLN A 302 11.97 -11.62 3.83
CA GLN A 302 11.33 -11.84 5.13
C GLN A 302 10.16 -10.88 5.36
N VAL A 303 10.38 -9.57 5.21
CA VAL A 303 9.36 -8.55 5.49
C VAL A 303 8.17 -8.66 4.54
N ILE A 304 8.42 -8.85 3.24
CA ILE A 304 7.36 -8.96 2.23
C ILE A 304 6.64 -10.31 2.33
N GLY A 305 7.38 -11.42 2.44
CA GLY A 305 6.82 -12.77 2.53
C GLY A 305 6.06 -13.01 3.83
N GLY A 306 6.48 -12.40 4.94
CA GLY A 306 5.73 -12.41 6.20
C GLY A 306 4.45 -11.58 6.14
N HIS A 307 4.42 -10.53 5.31
CA HIS A 307 3.18 -9.82 5.04
C HIS A 307 2.21 -10.65 4.20
N SER A 308 2.62 -11.15 3.04
CA SER A 308 1.76 -12.01 2.21
C SER A 308 2.59 -12.76 1.18
N ILE A 309 2.28 -14.04 0.96
CA ILE A 309 2.99 -14.89 0.01
C ILE A 309 2.03 -15.62 -0.93
N SER A 310 2.41 -15.84 -2.19
CA SER A 310 1.63 -16.64 -3.12
C SER A 310 2.15 -18.07 -3.26
N GLY A 311 1.30 -18.97 -3.78
CA GLY A 311 1.72 -20.33 -4.12
C GLY A 311 2.86 -20.38 -5.16
N LYS A 312 3.00 -19.35 -6.02
CA LYS A 312 4.12 -19.25 -6.97
C LYS A 312 5.44 -18.95 -6.24
N ASP A 313 5.41 -18.01 -5.30
CA ASP A 313 6.58 -17.58 -4.55
C ASP A 313 7.12 -18.71 -3.67
N ILE A 314 6.25 -19.42 -2.94
CA ILE A 314 6.70 -20.52 -2.07
C ILE A 314 7.30 -21.69 -2.88
N ARG A 315 6.72 -22.01 -4.05
CA ARG A 315 7.28 -23.04 -4.94
C ARG A 315 8.66 -22.65 -5.45
N LYS A 316 8.88 -21.35 -5.69
CA LYS A 316 10.18 -20.81 -6.07
C LYS A 316 11.17 -20.89 -4.92
N ILE A 317 10.78 -20.56 -3.70
CA ILE A 317 11.60 -20.77 -2.49
C ILE A 317 12.04 -22.24 -2.39
N PHE A 318 11.12 -23.20 -2.53
CA PHE A 318 11.49 -24.62 -2.53
C PHE A 318 12.38 -25.03 -3.71
N ALA A 319 12.18 -24.45 -4.89
CA ALA A 319 13.06 -24.68 -6.03
C ALA A 319 14.48 -24.16 -5.78
N LEU A 320 14.62 -23.00 -5.12
CA LEU A 320 15.91 -22.44 -4.72
C LEU A 320 16.61 -23.33 -3.69
N LEU A 321 15.88 -23.78 -2.64
CA LEU A 321 16.42 -24.71 -1.64
C LEU A 321 16.93 -26.03 -2.24
N ARG A 322 16.41 -26.44 -3.41
CA ARG A 322 16.84 -27.65 -4.14
C ARG A 322 17.86 -27.38 -5.25
N SER A 323 18.13 -26.11 -5.57
CA SER A 323 19.01 -25.72 -6.69
C SER A 323 20.48 -26.00 -6.40
N GLU A 324 21.33 -26.06 -7.42
CA GLU A 324 22.77 -26.25 -7.17
C GLU A 324 23.43 -25.03 -6.53
N LYS A 325 23.03 -23.80 -6.91
CA LYS A 325 23.66 -22.57 -6.42
C LYS A 325 23.35 -22.29 -4.95
N VAL A 326 22.07 -22.37 -4.57
CA VAL A 326 21.63 -22.10 -3.19
C VAL A 326 21.65 -23.41 -2.40
N GLY A 327 21.07 -24.47 -2.96
CA GLY A 327 20.97 -25.80 -2.36
C GLY A 327 22.30 -26.51 -2.09
N LYS A 328 23.42 -26.19 -2.75
CA LYS A 328 24.75 -26.72 -2.36
C LYS A 328 25.52 -25.79 -1.42
N ARG A 329 25.13 -24.52 -1.29
CA ARG A 329 25.77 -23.54 -0.39
C ARG A 329 25.00 -23.48 0.92
N GLN A 330 25.48 -24.22 1.92
CA GLN A 330 24.84 -24.35 3.23
C GLN A 330 24.42 -23.01 3.86
N GLN A 331 25.26 -21.97 3.76
CA GLN A 331 24.98 -20.63 4.29
C GLN A 331 23.71 -20.01 3.70
N TYR A 332 23.49 -20.14 2.39
CA TYR A 332 22.32 -19.55 1.71
C TYR A 332 21.06 -20.37 1.93
N CYS A 333 21.18 -21.69 2.04
CA CYS A 333 20.09 -22.55 2.50
C CYS A 333 19.62 -22.14 3.90
N SER A 334 20.55 -22.07 4.87
CA SER A 334 20.21 -21.67 6.23
C SER A 334 19.62 -20.26 6.28
N LEU A 335 20.17 -19.31 5.52
CA LEU A 335 19.61 -17.96 5.42
C LEU A 335 18.17 -17.97 4.89
N LEU A 336 17.86 -18.78 3.88
CA LEU A 336 16.50 -18.85 3.32
C LEU A 336 15.53 -19.57 4.27
N LEU A 337 15.97 -20.62 4.99
CA LEU A 337 15.17 -21.31 6.01
C LEU A 337 14.86 -20.41 7.21
N THR A 338 15.87 -19.71 7.74
CA THR A 338 15.70 -18.73 8.83
C THR A 338 14.84 -17.54 8.40
N THR A 339 14.94 -17.12 7.13
CA THR A 339 14.04 -16.14 6.53
C THR A 339 12.59 -16.64 6.53
N MET A 340 12.34 -17.88 6.09
CA MET A 340 11.00 -18.48 6.15
C MET A 340 10.47 -18.60 7.58
N LEU A 341 11.30 -19.01 8.52
CA LEU A 341 10.91 -19.12 9.93
C LEU A 341 10.47 -17.76 10.47
N SER A 342 11.21 -16.71 10.12
CA SER A 342 10.88 -15.35 10.51
C SER A 342 9.59 -14.83 9.85
N MET A 343 9.24 -15.28 8.64
CA MET A 343 7.95 -14.95 8.01
C MET A 343 6.75 -15.53 8.78
N LEU A 344 6.92 -16.68 9.45
CA LEU A 344 5.86 -17.32 10.24
C LEU A 344 5.52 -16.53 11.52
N ASN A 345 6.44 -15.71 12.01
CA ASN A 345 6.28 -14.94 13.25
C ASN A 345 5.47 -13.64 13.08
N GLU A 346 5.13 -13.24 11.84
CA GLU A 346 4.39 -12.01 11.56
C GLU A 346 2.90 -12.12 11.92
N LYS A 347 2.50 -11.48 13.03
CA LYS A 347 1.12 -11.52 13.57
C LYS A 347 0.20 -10.46 12.97
N GLY A 348 -1.11 -10.70 13.05
CA GLY A 348 -2.16 -9.75 12.64
C GLY A 348 -3.29 -10.42 11.85
N PRO A 349 -4.35 -9.68 11.51
CA PRO A 349 -5.48 -10.21 10.76
C PRO A 349 -5.08 -10.61 9.34
N THR A 350 -5.68 -11.68 8.82
CA THR A 350 -5.62 -12.08 7.41
C THR A 350 -6.33 -11.10 6.48
N ALA A 351 -7.35 -10.39 6.97
CA ALA A 351 -8.14 -9.45 6.21
C ALA A 351 -8.41 -8.19 7.02
N PHE A 352 -8.20 -7.01 6.41
CA PHE A 352 -8.41 -5.73 7.07
C PHE A 352 -8.69 -4.62 6.05
N PHE A 353 -9.31 -3.56 6.54
CA PHE A 353 -9.49 -2.28 5.88
C PHE A 353 -8.27 -1.41 6.18
N ASP A 354 -7.61 -0.87 5.16
CA ASP A 354 -6.53 0.11 5.32
C ASP A 354 -7.06 1.52 5.04
N LEU A 355 -7.13 2.35 6.07
CA LEU A 355 -7.74 3.68 6.04
C LEU A 355 -6.63 4.74 6.02
N SER A 356 -6.58 5.52 4.94
CA SER A 356 -5.54 6.53 4.70
C SER A 356 -5.62 7.76 5.60
N GLY A 357 -6.73 7.97 6.34
CA GLY A 357 -7.02 9.21 7.05
C GLY A 357 -7.56 10.35 6.18
N THR A 358 -7.69 10.16 4.86
CA THR A 358 -8.28 11.16 3.92
C THR A 358 -9.35 10.50 3.07
N ASP A 359 -10.59 10.99 3.13
CA ASP A 359 -11.76 10.41 2.45
C ASP A 359 -11.84 8.88 2.60
N SER A 360 -11.54 8.41 3.81
CA SER A 360 -11.45 7.00 4.19
C SER A 360 -12.53 6.65 5.22
N GLY A 361 -12.83 5.36 5.31
CA GLY A 361 -13.81 4.78 6.20
C GLY A 361 -14.85 3.93 5.46
N ILE A 362 -15.84 3.47 6.23
CA ILE A 362 -16.91 2.59 5.77
C ILE A 362 -18.24 3.28 6.08
N ARG A 363 -19.09 3.41 5.07
CA ARG A 363 -20.47 3.90 5.20
C ARG A 363 -21.41 2.71 5.22
N ILE A 364 -22.29 2.65 6.22
CA ILE A 364 -23.33 1.62 6.31
C ILE A 364 -24.60 2.23 5.72
N ASN A 365 -25.07 1.68 4.60
CA ASN A 365 -26.21 2.23 3.87
C ASN A 365 -27.54 1.63 4.36
N THR A 366 -27.49 0.46 4.99
CA THR A 366 -28.67 -0.17 5.58
C THR A 366 -29.04 0.49 6.90
N PRO A 367 -30.30 0.96 7.06
CA PRO A 367 -30.76 1.52 8.32
C PRO A 367 -30.72 0.47 9.44
N ILE A 368 -30.14 0.84 10.59
CA ILE A 368 -29.97 -0.05 11.74
C ILE A 368 -31.04 0.23 12.79
N GLN A 369 -31.73 -0.81 13.26
CA GLN A 369 -32.59 -0.71 14.43
C GLN A 369 -31.72 -0.67 15.70
N TRP A 370 -31.80 0.44 16.44
CA TRP A 370 -31.00 0.58 17.67
C TRP A 370 -31.52 -0.33 18.80
N PRO A 371 -30.66 -1.04 19.55
CA PRO A 371 -31.09 -1.88 20.66
C PRO A 371 -31.71 -1.08 21.80
N LEU A 372 -32.93 -1.41 22.22
CA LEU A 372 -33.67 -0.64 23.23
C LEU A 372 -33.69 -1.27 24.63
N SER A 373 -33.40 -2.57 24.76
CA SER A 373 -33.59 -3.33 26.00
C SER A 373 -32.32 -3.95 26.56
N LYS A 374 -31.42 -4.46 25.72
CA LYS A 374 -30.23 -5.22 26.12
C LYS A 374 -28.90 -4.46 25.98
N GLY A 375 -28.93 -3.24 25.43
CA GLY A 375 -27.72 -2.49 25.12
C GLY A 375 -27.06 -2.97 23.82
N PHE A 376 -25.81 -2.56 23.60
CA PHE A 376 -25.05 -2.96 22.42
C PHE A 376 -23.59 -3.25 22.76
N SER A 377 -22.92 -3.94 21.85
CA SER A 377 -21.48 -4.09 21.88
C SER A 377 -20.86 -3.89 20.51
N PHE A 378 -19.74 -3.19 20.43
CA PHE A 378 -18.93 -3.01 19.22
C PHE A 378 -17.57 -3.66 19.42
N SER A 379 -17.10 -4.39 18.41
CA SER A 379 -15.82 -5.10 18.43
C SER A 379 -15.06 -4.84 17.15
N CYS A 380 -13.77 -4.55 17.26
CA CYS A 380 -12.86 -4.62 16.13
C CYS A 380 -11.42 -4.88 16.57
N TRP A 381 -10.65 -5.48 15.66
CA TRP A 381 -9.19 -5.35 15.70
C TRP A 381 -8.79 -4.05 15.03
N LEU A 382 -7.83 -3.31 15.58
CA LEU A 382 -7.36 -2.07 14.98
C LEU A 382 -5.86 -1.90 15.17
N ARG A 383 -5.23 -1.16 14.27
CA ARG A 383 -3.85 -0.70 14.36
C ARG A 383 -3.81 0.76 13.96
N VAL A 384 -3.37 1.62 14.87
CA VAL A 384 -3.26 3.05 14.59
C VAL A 384 -1.92 3.33 13.92
N GLU A 385 -1.93 3.98 12.76
CA GLU A 385 -0.69 4.38 12.09
C GLU A 385 -0.13 5.64 12.76
N ASN A 386 -0.90 6.73 12.78
CA ASN A 386 -0.57 7.96 13.46
C ASN A 386 -1.82 8.69 13.97
N PHE A 387 -1.67 9.41 15.08
CA PHE A 387 -2.68 10.34 15.57
C PHE A 387 -2.53 11.72 14.91
N PRO A 388 -3.62 12.46 14.70
CA PRO A 388 -3.55 13.83 14.21
C PRO A 388 -2.84 14.73 15.23
N ARG A 389 -2.26 15.85 14.78
CA ARG A 389 -1.56 16.82 15.65
C ARG A 389 -2.50 17.48 16.65
N HIS A 390 -3.75 17.70 16.23
CA HIS A 390 -4.83 18.27 17.02
C HIS A 390 -6.08 17.40 16.83
N GLY A 391 -6.95 17.34 17.84
CA GLY A 391 -8.21 16.61 17.77
C GLY A 391 -8.08 15.08 17.88
N ALA A 392 -9.07 14.38 17.35
CA ALA A 392 -9.24 12.93 17.49
C ALA A 392 -9.68 12.28 16.18
N MET A 393 -9.54 10.96 16.09
CA MET A 393 -9.99 10.19 14.93
C MET A 393 -11.30 9.48 15.21
N ALA A 394 -12.23 9.48 14.25
CA ALA A 394 -13.47 8.75 14.40
C ALA A 394 -13.24 7.22 14.39
N LEU A 395 -13.79 6.50 15.37
CA LEU A 395 -13.79 5.03 15.38
C LEU A 395 -15.08 4.50 14.74
N PHE A 396 -16.22 4.91 15.28
CA PHE A 396 -17.54 4.63 14.72
C PHE A 396 -18.52 5.75 15.05
N SER A 397 -19.57 5.86 14.24
CA SER A 397 -20.71 6.74 14.47
C SER A 397 -21.99 6.03 14.06
N PHE A 398 -22.93 5.90 14.99
CA PHE A 398 -24.24 5.28 14.76
C PHE A 398 -25.32 6.29 15.14
N LEU A 399 -25.73 7.09 14.16
CA LEU A 399 -26.64 8.22 14.36
C LEU A 399 -27.87 8.13 13.47
N THR A 400 -28.97 8.75 13.90
CA THR A 400 -30.09 9.12 13.03
C THR A 400 -29.71 10.31 12.15
N GLU A 401 -30.53 10.61 11.13
CA GLU A 401 -30.46 11.87 10.38
C GLU A 401 -30.47 13.11 11.28
N ASN A 402 -31.19 13.05 12.40
CA ASN A 402 -31.29 14.13 13.38
C ASN A 402 -30.12 14.16 14.38
N GLY A 403 -29.08 13.33 14.20
CA GLY A 403 -27.90 13.29 15.08
C GLY A 403 -28.10 12.62 16.44
N LYS A 404 -29.20 11.86 16.64
CA LYS A 404 -29.42 11.08 17.88
C LYS A 404 -28.79 9.69 17.74
N GLY A 405 -28.20 9.16 18.81
CA GLY A 405 -27.53 7.86 18.81
C GLY A 405 -26.24 7.91 19.63
N CYS A 406 -25.15 7.37 19.09
CA CYS A 406 -23.85 7.47 19.72
C CYS A 406 -22.69 7.44 18.72
N PHE A 407 -21.54 7.94 19.14
CA PHE A 407 -20.30 7.80 18.39
C PHE A 407 -19.10 7.70 19.34
N ALA A 408 -17.98 7.18 18.84
CA ALA A 408 -16.73 7.07 19.57
C ALA A 408 -15.59 7.66 18.74
N VAL A 409 -14.74 8.46 19.39
CA VAL A 409 -13.53 9.04 18.82
C VAL A 409 -12.31 8.66 19.64
N LEU A 410 -11.21 8.40 18.95
CA LEU A 410 -9.95 7.96 19.50
C LEU A 410 -8.92 9.09 19.40
N GLY A 411 -8.53 9.63 20.54
CA GLY A 411 -7.37 10.48 20.72
C GLY A 411 -6.13 9.68 21.11
N LYS A 412 -4.99 10.36 21.26
CA LYS A 412 -3.68 9.71 21.53
C LYS A 412 -3.66 8.85 22.81
N GLU A 413 -4.33 9.30 23.86
CA GLU A 413 -4.34 8.64 25.18
C GLU A 413 -5.76 8.49 25.76
N ARG A 414 -6.78 8.77 24.95
CA ARG A 414 -8.19 8.77 25.38
C ARG A 414 -9.11 8.27 24.28
N LEU A 415 -10.12 7.50 24.67
CA LEU A 415 -11.28 7.18 23.87
C LEU A 415 -12.45 8.02 24.43
N SER A 416 -12.95 8.95 23.63
CA SER A 416 -14.13 9.74 23.97
C SER A 416 -15.36 9.08 23.34
N TYR A 417 -16.34 8.76 24.17
CA TYR A 417 -17.61 8.20 23.75
C TYR A 417 -18.73 9.18 24.05
N GLU A 418 -19.57 9.44 23.05
CA GLU A 418 -20.72 10.31 23.19
C GLU A 418 -22.02 9.57 22.93
N SER A 419 -22.97 9.80 23.83
CA SER A 419 -24.35 9.33 23.74
C SER A 419 -25.27 10.54 23.60
N ILE A 420 -26.00 10.61 22.49
CA ILE A 420 -26.85 11.73 22.12
C ILE A 420 -28.30 11.27 22.07
N ASN A 421 -29.13 11.84 22.94
CA ASN A 421 -30.58 11.76 22.81
C ASN A 421 -31.19 13.17 22.94
N LEU A 422 -31.84 13.49 24.06
CA LEU A 422 -32.26 14.87 24.37
C LEU A 422 -31.11 15.73 24.90
N LYS A 423 -30.16 15.12 25.60
CA LYS A 423 -28.93 15.75 26.10
C LYS A 423 -27.73 14.94 25.63
N ARG A 424 -26.60 15.61 25.41
CA ARG A 424 -25.32 14.95 25.10
C ARG A 424 -24.68 14.49 26.41
N HIS A 425 -24.22 13.24 26.44
CA HIS A 425 -23.43 12.69 27.54
C HIS A 425 -22.11 12.19 26.97
N CYS A 426 -21.02 12.86 27.34
CA CYS A 426 -19.67 12.50 26.93
C CYS A 426 -18.95 11.79 28.09
N VAL A 427 -18.27 10.69 27.78
CA VAL A 427 -17.41 9.95 28.69
C VAL A 427 -16.04 9.81 28.04
N GLN A 428 -15.00 10.20 28.76
CA GLN A 428 -13.62 10.04 28.32
C GLN A 428 -12.97 8.90 29.09
N LEU A 429 -12.49 7.90 28.37
CA LEU A 429 -11.83 6.73 28.93
C LEU A 429 -10.34 6.83 28.59
N PRO A 430 -9.40 6.87 29.55
CA PRO A 430 -7.97 6.79 29.23
C PRO A 430 -7.68 5.46 28.56
N VAL A 431 -7.18 5.49 27.33
CA VAL A 431 -6.85 4.30 26.53
C VAL A 431 -5.51 4.57 25.86
N ASN A 432 -4.52 3.71 26.12
CA ASN A 432 -3.19 3.83 25.54
C ASN A 432 -2.96 2.74 24.50
N LEU A 433 -3.20 3.08 23.23
CA LEU A 433 -2.93 2.19 22.11
C LEU A 433 -1.52 2.45 21.56
N VAL A 434 -0.72 1.40 21.50
CA VAL A 434 0.63 1.50 20.94
C VAL A 434 0.50 1.65 19.42
N ARG A 435 1.00 2.77 18.88
CA ARG A 435 1.06 3.00 17.44
C ARG A 435 1.75 1.84 16.74
N LYS A 436 1.32 1.54 15.53
CA LYS A 436 1.89 0.50 14.67
C LYS A 436 1.79 -0.92 15.23
N LYS A 437 1.00 -1.14 16.28
CA LYS A 437 0.68 -2.45 16.86
C LYS A 437 -0.82 -2.75 16.73
N TRP A 438 -1.15 -4.01 16.45
CA TRP A 438 -2.53 -4.49 16.47
C TRP A 438 -3.02 -4.63 17.91
N HIS A 439 -4.20 -4.08 18.16
CA HIS A 439 -4.94 -4.19 19.41
C HIS A 439 -6.36 -4.65 19.15
N PHE A 440 -6.92 -5.43 20.06
CA PHE A 440 -8.33 -5.78 20.05
C PHE A 440 -9.09 -4.78 20.92
N LEU A 441 -10.04 -4.06 20.32
CA LEU A 441 -10.88 -3.10 21.01
C LEU A 441 -12.32 -3.62 21.09
N PHE A 442 -12.87 -3.62 22.29
CA PHE A 442 -14.26 -4.01 22.51
C PHE A 442 -14.95 -2.99 23.41
N ILE A 443 -16.12 -2.50 22.99
CA ILE A 443 -16.89 -1.49 23.72
C ILE A 443 -18.28 -2.07 23.98
N THR A 444 -18.69 -2.14 25.25
CA THR A 444 -20.05 -2.55 25.65
C THR A 444 -20.78 -1.38 26.28
N HIS A 445 -22.04 -1.18 25.94
CA HIS A 445 -22.90 -0.22 26.63
C HIS A 445 -24.15 -0.94 27.15
N THR A 446 -24.20 -1.20 28.45
CA THR A 446 -25.34 -1.86 29.12
C THR A 446 -26.43 -0.86 29.47
N ILE A 447 -27.69 -1.28 29.30
CA ILE A 447 -28.86 -0.51 29.76
C ILE A 447 -29.17 -0.90 31.20
N GLY A 448 -28.91 0.01 32.13
CA GLY A 448 -29.23 -0.16 33.55
C GLY A 448 -30.35 0.77 34.01
N ARG A 449 -31.11 0.35 35.03
CA ARG A 449 -32.10 1.19 35.71
C ARG A 449 -31.39 2.18 36.63
N GLU A 450 -31.98 3.37 36.81
CA GLU A 450 -31.38 4.47 37.57
C GLU A 450 -31.06 4.10 39.03
N PHE A 451 -31.90 3.27 39.66
CA PHE A 451 -31.71 2.79 41.03
C PHE A 451 -30.75 1.59 41.16
N SER A 452 -30.31 1.00 40.04
CA SER A 452 -29.47 -0.21 39.99
C SER A 452 -28.04 0.07 39.50
N GLY A 453 -27.57 1.32 39.63
CA GLY A 453 -26.24 1.74 39.20
C GLY A 453 -26.18 2.43 37.83
N GLY A 454 -27.31 2.59 37.15
CA GLY A 454 -27.42 3.28 35.87
C GLY A 454 -26.87 2.48 34.69
N SER A 455 -26.90 3.09 33.50
CA SER A 455 -26.27 2.52 32.30
C SER A 455 -24.75 2.67 32.39
N LEU A 456 -24.01 1.66 31.91
CA LEU A 456 -22.56 1.56 32.04
C LEU A 456 -21.93 1.35 30.67
N LEU A 457 -20.88 2.12 30.41
CA LEU A 457 -20.00 1.96 29.27
C LEU A 457 -18.73 1.28 29.74
N ARG A 458 -18.37 0.15 29.12
CA ARG A 458 -17.11 -0.56 29.38
C ARG A 458 -16.27 -0.63 28.12
N CYS A 459 -14.97 -0.48 28.31
CA CYS A 459 -13.98 -0.62 27.25
C CYS A 459 -12.98 -1.71 27.63
N TYR A 460 -12.75 -2.64 26.70
CA TYR A 460 -11.79 -3.71 26.82
C TYR A 460 -10.71 -3.53 25.76
N VAL A 461 -9.46 -3.76 26.15
CA VAL A 461 -8.30 -3.74 25.26
C VAL A 461 -7.59 -5.08 25.40
N ASP A 462 -7.36 -5.76 24.29
CA ASP A 462 -6.66 -7.06 24.24
C ASP A 462 -7.30 -8.11 25.17
N GLY A 463 -8.63 -8.13 25.21
CA GLY A 463 -9.45 -9.06 26.00
C GLY A 463 -9.69 -8.63 27.45
N VAL A 464 -8.90 -7.67 27.97
CA VAL A 464 -8.96 -7.26 29.38
C VAL A 464 -9.85 -6.03 29.56
N LEU A 465 -10.71 -6.06 30.58
CA LEU A 465 -11.52 -4.90 30.97
C LEU A 465 -10.60 -3.80 31.47
N LEU A 466 -10.58 -2.66 30.78
CA LEU A 466 -9.75 -1.53 31.16
C LEU A 466 -10.51 -0.59 32.11
N LEU A 467 -11.73 -0.18 31.71
CA LEU A 467 -12.56 0.74 32.49
C LEU A 467 -14.06 0.49 32.34
N SER A 468 -14.82 0.92 33.33
CA SER A 468 -16.28 0.85 33.40
C SER A 468 -16.83 2.15 33.99
N GLU A 469 -17.39 3.00 33.15
CA GLU A 469 -17.90 4.33 33.52
C GLU A 469 -19.42 4.42 33.38
N ARG A 470 -20.03 5.30 34.18
CA ARG A 470 -21.47 5.58 34.06
C ARG A 470 -21.73 6.47 32.85
N CYS A 471 -22.52 5.97 31.90
CA CYS A 471 -22.90 6.70 30.70
C CYS A 471 -24.39 6.51 30.45
N ARG A 472 -25.15 7.56 30.11
CA ARG A 472 -26.57 7.39 29.78
C ARG A 472 -26.72 6.73 28.42
N TYR A 473 -27.60 5.74 28.34
CA TYR A 473 -27.93 5.10 27.08
C TYR A 473 -28.88 5.95 26.22
N ALA A 474 -28.54 6.18 24.95
CA ALA A 474 -29.41 6.85 23.99
C ALA A 474 -30.51 5.89 23.52
N LYS A 475 -31.69 5.97 24.15
CA LYS A 475 -32.89 5.23 23.68
C LYS A 475 -33.50 5.94 22.48
N VAL A 476 -33.16 5.46 21.29
CA VAL A 476 -33.61 6.00 20.00
C VAL A 476 -34.55 5.00 19.33
N ASN A 477 -35.81 5.40 19.11
CA ASN A 477 -36.82 4.54 18.47
C ASN A 477 -36.73 4.59 16.93
N GLU A 478 -36.25 5.71 16.38
CA GLU A 478 -36.00 5.91 14.96
C GLU A 478 -34.87 4.99 14.46
N LEU A 479 -34.90 4.64 13.17
CA LEU A 479 -33.83 3.89 12.54
C LEU A 479 -32.58 4.77 12.40
N LEU A 480 -31.41 4.18 12.66
CA LEU A 480 -30.14 4.87 12.45
C LEU A 480 -29.76 4.80 10.97
N THR A 481 -29.76 5.95 10.30
CA THR A 481 -29.49 6.08 8.86
C THR A 481 -28.12 6.69 8.56
N SER A 482 -27.48 7.34 9.54
CA SER A 482 -26.14 7.94 9.41
C SER A 482 -25.11 7.11 10.19
N CYS A 483 -24.83 5.92 9.67
CA CYS A 483 -23.93 4.94 10.31
C CYS A 483 -22.60 4.81 9.56
N THR A 484 -21.49 4.98 10.26
CA THR A 484 -20.15 4.93 9.69
C THR A 484 -19.13 4.30 10.64
N ILE A 485 -18.04 3.76 10.07
CA ILE A 485 -16.85 3.28 10.78
C ILE A 485 -15.63 3.97 10.18
N GLY A 486 -14.79 4.57 11.03
CA GLY A 486 -13.56 5.24 10.59
C GLY A 486 -13.73 6.52 9.77
N MET A 487 -14.95 7.01 9.55
CA MET A 487 -15.23 8.23 8.79
C MET A 487 -15.36 9.45 9.69
N LYS A 488 -15.00 10.63 9.18
CA LYS A 488 -15.25 11.91 9.87
C LYS A 488 -16.72 12.03 10.31
N VAL A 489 -16.92 12.39 11.57
CA VAL A 489 -18.25 12.62 12.15
C VAL A 489 -18.58 14.10 12.00
N ASN A 490 -19.65 14.40 11.27
CA ASN A 490 -20.20 15.76 11.16
C ASN A 490 -21.47 15.81 12.02
N LEU A 491 -21.42 16.47 13.17
CA LEU A 491 -22.60 16.72 13.98
C LEU A 491 -23.35 17.95 13.44
N PRO A 492 -24.70 17.93 13.38
CA PRO A 492 -25.46 19.15 13.13
C PRO A 492 -25.17 20.17 14.24
N GLN A 493 -24.77 21.39 13.84
CA GLN A 493 -24.58 22.51 14.76
C GLN A 493 -25.96 22.92 15.28
N ASN A 494 -26.23 22.63 16.56
CA ASN A 494 -27.37 23.21 17.26
C ASN A 494 -26.85 24.45 18.00
N GLU A 495 -27.38 25.63 17.69
CA GLU A 495 -26.94 26.92 18.26
C GLU A 495 -27.28 27.11 19.74
N ASP A 496 -28.02 26.20 20.38
CA ASP A 496 -28.42 26.34 21.78
C ASP A 496 -27.78 25.28 22.68
N ASN A 497 -26.69 25.67 23.36
CA ASN A 497 -26.52 25.61 24.82
C ASN A 497 -25.05 25.78 25.20
N GLY A 498 -24.76 26.82 25.97
CA GLY A 498 -23.46 27.08 26.57
C GLY A 498 -23.04 26.00 27.58
N SER A 499 -22.24 25.04 27.12
CA SER A 499 -21.29 24.31 27.96
C SER A 499 -19.99 24.13 27.18
N LEU A 500 -18.94 24.70 27.76
CA LEU A 500 -17.56 24.86 27.30
C LEU A 500 -16.90 23.54 26.82
N ASP A 501 -16.08 23.68 25.76
CA ASP A 501 -15.04 22.77 25.25
C ASP A 501 -15.43 21.38 24.67
N SER A 502 -15.60 21.31 23.33
CA SER A 502 -15.17 20.14 22.51
C SER A 502 -15.42 20.35 21.02
N THR A 503 -14.98 21.48 20.46
CA THR A 503 -14.71 21.55 19.01
C THR A 503 -13.33 20.94 18.73
N GLU A 504 -13.09 19.72 19.22
CA GLU A 504 -11.93 18.97 18.75
C GLU A 504 -12.23 18.54 17.32
N ASP A 505 -11.40 18.95 16.37
CA ASP A 505 -11.53 18.52 15.00
C ASP A 505 -11.51 16.98 14.94
N ILE A 506 -12.60 16.41 14.42
CA ILE A 506 -12.73 14.97 14.22
C ILE A 506 -12.23 14.65 12.82
N PHE A 507 -11.17 13.84 12.75
CA PHE A 507 -10.58 13.38 11.49
C PHE A 507 -11.05 11.95 11.16
N PRO A 508 -11.02 11.55 9.88
CA PRO A 508 -11.11 10.14 9.53
C PRO A 508 -10.02 9.31 10.22
N PHE A 509 -10.29 8.03 10.44
CA PHE A 509 -9.33 7.12 11.04
C PHE A 509 -8.13 6.90 10.12
N HIS A 510 -6.92 7.03 10.67
CA HIS A 510 -5.67 6.78 9.96
C HIS A 510 -4.98 5.54 10.56
N GLY A 511 -5.09 4.42 9.84
CA GLY A 511 -4.61 3.12 10.27
C GLY A 511 -5.44 1.98 9.69
N GLN A 512 -5.35 0.81 10.29
CA GLN A 512 -6.03 -0.39 9.82
C GLN A 512 -7.10 -0.85 10.79
N ILE A 513 -8.22 -1.33 10.25
CA ILE A 513 -9.31 -1.96 11.02
C ILE A 513 -9.52 -3.37 10.46
N GLY A 514 -9.42 -4.39 11.31
CA GLY A 514 -9.71 -5.77 10.99
C GLY A 514 -11.21 -6.08 10.91
N PRO A 515 -11.61 -7.33 11.15
CA PRO A 515 -13.03 -7.70 11.26
C PRO A 515 -13.74 -6.83 12.31
N ALA A 516 -14.89 -6.25 11.94
CA ALA A 516 -15.65 -5.35 12.79
C ALA A 516 -17.09 -5.85 12.97
N TYR A 517 -17.55 -5.94 14.22
CA TYR A 517 -18.86 -6.48 14.58
C TYR A 517 -19.64 -5.51 15.46
N LEU A 518 -20.95 -5.44 15.22
CA LEU A 518 -21.90 -4.78 16.10
C LEU A 518 -22.91 -5.81 16.60
N PHE A 519 -23.11 -5.87 17.92
CA PHE A 519 -24.04 -6.78 18.59
C PHE A 519 -25.20 -6.01 19.22
N SER A 520 -26.40 -6.59 19.18
CA SER A 520 -27.64 -6.06 19.79
C SER A 520 -27.79 -6.42 21.28
N ASP A 521 -26.69 -6.72 21.95
CA ASP A 521 -26.63 -7.12 23.35
C ASP A 521 -25.31 -6.64 23.97
N ALA A 522 -25.31 -6.45 25.29
CA ALA A 522 -24.09 -6.18 26.04
C ALA A 522 -23.39 -7.49 26.39
N ILE A 523 -22.33 -7.79 25.64
CA ILE A 523 -21.56 -9.04 25.75
C ILE A 523 -20.78 -9.07 27.07
N SER A 524 -20.75 -10.23 27.74
CA SER A 524 -20.08 -10.39 29.04
C SER A 524 -18.57 -10.42 28.91
N SER A 525 -17.82 -10.14 29.99
CA SER A 525 -16.35 -10.15 29.97
C SER A 525 -15.77 -11.52 29.59
N GLU A 526 -16.41 -12.62 29.99
CA GLU A 526 -16.02 -13.99 29.59
C GLU A 526 -16.19 -14.20 28.08
N GLN A 527 -17.30 -13.70 27.51
CA GLN A 527 -17.54 -13.76 26.07
C GLN A 527 -16.56 -12.87 25.29
N VAL A 528 -16.19 -11.70 25.82
CA VAL A 528 -15.16 -10.83 25.24
C VAL A 528 -13.82 -11.53 25.19
N GLN A 529 -13.42 -12.20 26.29
CA GLN A 529 -12.18 -12.98 26.32
C GLN A 529 -12.22 -14.14 25.32
N GLY A 530 -13.38 -14.79 25.16
CA GLY A 530 -13.59 -15.75 24.09
C GLY A 530 -13.37 -15.14 22.71
N ILE A 531 -14.08 -14.06 22.36
CA ILE A 531 -13.90 -13.41 21.05
C ILE A 531 -12.44 -13.01 20.79
N TYR A 532 -11.73 -12.50 21.80
CA TYR A 532 -10.31 -12.19 21.70
C TYR A 532 -9.45 -13.44 21.41
N SER A 533 -9.75 -14.56 22.06
CA SER A 533 -9.01 -15.82 21.94
C SER A 533 -9.18 -16.50 20.58
N LEU A 534 -10.25 -16.21 19.83
CA LEU A 534 -10.39 -16.60 18.41
C LEU A 534 -9.31 -15.97 17.50
N GLY A 535 -8.67 -14.90 17.97
CA GLY A 535 -7.60 -14.22 17.28
C GLY A 535 -8.07 -13.23 16.20
N PRO A 536 -7.12 -12.49 15.61
CA PRO A 536 -7.41 -11.38 14.70
C PRO A 536 -7.95 -11.80 13.33
N SER A 537 -7.76 -13.05 12.94
CA SER A 537 -8.15 -13.57 11.63
C SER A 537 -9.54 -14.20 11.61
N TYR A 538 -10.21 -14.27 12.76
CA TYR A 538 -11.56 -14.79 12.85
C TYR A 538 -12.56 -13.86 12.16
N MET A 539 -13.36 -14.41 11.25
CA MET A 539 -14.24 -13.63 10.38
C MET A 539 -15.65 -14.19 10.22
N TYR A 540 -16.03 -15.20 11.01
CA TYR A 540 -17.28 -15.94 10.84
C TYR A 540 -18.38 -15.45 11.79
N SER A 541 -19.50 -16.18 11.84
CA SER A 541 -20.72 -15.78 12.56
C SER A 541 -20.76 -16.21 14.02
N PHE A 542 -19.67 -16.79 14.55
CA PHE A 542 -19.62 -17.34 15.93
C PHE A 542 -20.55 -18.54 16.12
N LEU A 543 -20.70 -19.37 15.08
CA LEU A 543 -21.31 -20.69 15.19
C LEU A 543 -20.29 -21.71 15.69
N ASP A 544 -20.74 -22.71 16.44
CA ASP A 544 -19.87 -23.69 17.11
C ASP A 544 -18.98 -24.48 16.13
N ASN A 545 -19.54 -24.85 14.96
CA ASN A 545 -18.81 -25.50 13.87
C ASN A 545 -17.74 -24.61 13.22
N GLU A 546 -17.91 -23.28 13.26
CA GLU A 546 -16.97 -22.31 12.69
C GLU A 546 -15.89 -21.90 13.71
N ALA A 547 -16.24 -21.83 14.99
CA ALA A 547 -15.34 -21.47 16.08
C ALA A 547 -14.43 -22.63 16.52
N SER A 548 -14.89 -23.89 16.37
CA SER A 548 -14.12 -25.09 16.75
C SER A 548 -12.77 -25.23 16.04
N THR A 549 -12.56 -24.61 14.88
CA THR A 549 -11.25 -24.59 14.18
C THR A 549 -10.24 -23.64 14.80
N PHE A 550 -10.66 -22.77 15.73
CA PHE A 550 -9.84 -21.74 16.38
C PHE A 550 -9.63 -22.02 17.88
N TYR A 551 -10.08 -23.16 18.41
CA TYR A 551 -9.95 -23.52 19.83
C TYR A 551 -9.51 -24.97 20.05
N GLU A 552 -8.66 -25.18 21.06
CA GLU A 552 -8.21 -26.50 21.53
C GLU A 552 -8.97 -26.99 22.79
N ASN A 553 -9.66 -26.12 23.52
CA ASN A 553 -10.47 -26.48 24.70
C ASN A 553 -11.90 -25.92 24.58
N PRO A 554 -12.94 -26.68 24.96
CA PRO A 554 -14.31 -26.18 24.91
C PRO A 554 -14.45 -24.99 25.87
N LEU A 555 -14.76 -23.82 25.31
CA LEU A 555 -15.22 -22.68 26.10
C LEU A 555 -16.45 -23.07 26.93
N PRO A 556 -16.78 -22.31 27.99
CA PRO A 556 -17.99 -22.55 28.77
C PRO A 556 -19.19 -22.78 27.86
N SER A 557 -19.80 -23.96 27.98
CA SER A 557 -20.92 -24.42 27.17
C SER A 557 -22.03 -23.36 27.12
N GLY A 558 -22.29 -22.80 25.94
CA GLY A 558 -23.38 -21.83 25.69
C GLY A 558 -22.98 -20.52 24.98
N ILE A 559 -21.68 -20.19 24.85
CA ILE A 559 -21.23 -18.96 24.17
C ILE A 559 -21.53 -18.98 22.66
N PHE A 560 -21.39 -20.15 22.02
CA PHE A 560 -21.55 -20.36 20.57
C PHE A 560 -22.84 -21.11 20.22
N ASP A 561 -23.82 -21.16 21.12
CA ASP A 561 -25.11 -21.79 20.84
C ASP A 561 -25.83 -21.08 19.68
N SER A 562 -26.37 -21.87 18.75
CA SER A 562 -27.09 -21.40 17.56
C SER A 562 -28.35 -20.57 17.86
N LYS A 563 -28.97 -20.74 19.04
CA LYS A 563 -30.20 -20.03 19.42
C LYS A 563 -29.95 -18.81 20.30
N ASP A 564 -29.17 -18.96 21.38
CA ASP A 564 -28.93 -17.89 22.37
C ASP A 564 -27.47 -17.42 22.47
N GLY A 565 -26.58 -17.93 21.62
CA GLY A 565 -25.16 -17.58 21.58
C GLY A 565 -24.85 -16.26 20.86
N LEU A 566 -23.57 -15.99 20.60
CA LEU A 566 -23.11 -14.75 19.98
C LEU A 566 -23.69 -14.50 18.59
N ALA A 567 -23.88 -15.56 17.79
CA ALA A 567 -24.36 -15.47 16.42
C ALA A 567 -25.74 -14.78 16.29
N SER A 568 -26.67 -15.09 17.19
CA SER A 568 -28.03 -14.52 17.17
C SER A 568 -28.08 -13.06 17.62
N LYS A 569 -26.99 -12.56 18.21
CA LYS A 569 -26.86 -11.19 18.72
C LYS A 569 -26.20 -10.25 17.70
N ILE A 570 -25.68 -10.72 16.57
CA ILE A 570 -25.02 -9.88 15.58
C ILE A 570 -26.05 -9.01 14.84
N ILE A 571 -25.82 -7.70 14.80
CA ILE A 571 -26.50 -6.76 13.90
C ILE A 571 -25.81 -6.79 12.53
N PHE A 572 -24.49 -6.63 12.52
CA PHE A 572 -23.66 -6.82 11.33
C PHE A 572 -22.24 -7.28 11.70
N GLY A 573 -21.61 -8.00 10.79
CA GLY A 573 -20.18 -8.30 10.78
C GLY A 573 -19.60 -7.90 9.43
N LEU A 574 -18.57 -7.04 9.44
CA LEU A 574 -17.87 -6.57 8.26
C LEU A 574 -16.47 -7.15 8.19
N ASN A 575 -16.11 -7.63 7.01
CA ASN A 575 -14.78 -8.15 6.71
C ASN A 575 -14.34 -7.69 5.31
N ALA A 576 -13.06 -7.35 5.14
CA ALA A 576 -12.53 -6.90 3.85
C ALA A 576 -12.61 -7.96 2.74
N GLN A 577 -12.54 -9.26 3.07
CA GLN A 577 -12.70 -10.36 2.12
C GLN A 577 -14.16 -10.58 1.69
N ALA A 578 -15.13 -10.21 2.54
CA ALA A 578 -16.55 -10.32 2.23
C ALA A 578 -17.02 -9.09 1.44
N SER A 579 -16.49 -8.92 0.22
CA SER A 579 -16.73 -7.74 -0.60
C SER A 579 -16.96 -8.04 -2.08
N ASN A 580 -17.68 -7.15 -2.75
CA ASN A 580 -17.82 -7.10 -4.21
C ASN A 580 -17.52 -5.68 -4.68
N GLY A 581 -16.33 -5.47 -5.24
CA GLY A 581 -15.80 -4.13 -5.52
C GLY A 581 -15.69 -3.32 -4.23
N ARG A 582 -16.33 -2.15 -4.18
CA ARG A 582 -16.40 -1.30 -2.98
C ARG A 582 -17.58 -1.60 -2.05
N LYS A 583 -18.43 -2.58 -2.38
CA LYS A 583 -19.58 -2.99 -1.54
C LYS A 583 -19.17 -4.11 -0.59
N LEU A 584 -19.55 -4.00 0.68
CA LEU A 584 -19.32 -5.01 1.72
C LEU A 584 -20.58 -5.83 1.95
N LEU A 585 -20.36 -7.12 2.19
CA LEU A 585 -21.38 -8.11 2.52
C LEU A 585 -21.37 -8.37 4.02
N ASN A 586 -22.53 -8.68 4.58
CA ASN A 586 -22.68 -8.99 5.99
C ASN A 586 -22.34 -10.46 6.24
N VAL A 587 -21.51 -10.75 7.26
CA VAL A 587 -21.15 -12.12 7.66
C VAL A 587 -22.20 -12.74 8.61
N LEU A 588 -23.49 -12.49 8.35
CA LEU A 588 -24.57 -13.10 9.13
C LEU A 588 -24.92 -14.50 8.61
N PRO A 589 -25.30 -15.44 9.49
CA PRO A 589 -25.73 -16.75 9.07
C PRO A 589 -27.10 -16.65 8.37
N VAL A 590 -27.24 -17.36 7.23
CA VAL A 590 -28.52 -17.51 6.55
C VAL A 590 -29.38 -18.48 7.36
N LEU A 591 -30.10 -17.97 8.35
CA LEU A 591 -31.06 -18.77 9.11
C LEU A 591 -32.24 -19.14 8.18
N GLY A 592 -32.46 -20.44 8.01
CA GLY A 592 -33.46 -20.98 7.10
C GLY A 592 -34.90 -20.56 7.41
N HIS A 593 -35.67 -20.43 6.33
CA HIS A 593 -37.11 -20.15 6.19
C HIS A 593 -37.63 -18.75 6.55
N GLY A 594 -37.90 -17.96 5.50
CA GLY A 594 -39.19 -17.25 5.39
C GLY A 594 -39.21 -15.73 5.53
N LEU A 595 -38.14 -15.08 5.98
CA LEU A 595 -38.06 -13.62 5.99
C LEU A 595 -36.90 -13.17 5.12
N VAL A 596 -37.22 -12.61 3.95
CA VAL A 596 -36.29 -11.81 3.16
C VAL A 596 -35.86 -10.63 4.04
N LYS A 597 -34.82 -10.82 4.86
CA LYS A 597 -34.15 -9.70 5.51
C LYS A 597 -33.65 -8.81 4.38
N LYS A 598 -33.98 -7.51 4.43
CA LYS A 598 -33.49 -6.52 3.48
C LYS A 598 -31.98 -6.73 3.29
N PRO A 599 -31.46 -6.69 2.05
CA PRO A 599 -30.04 -6.88 1.81
C PRO A 599 -29.27 -5.83 2.60
N PHE A 600 -28.37 -6.29 3.47
CA PHE A 600 -27.44 -5.41 4.14
C PHE A 600 -26.41 -4.90 3.12
N GLU A 601 -26.22 -3.59 3.07
CA GLU A 601 -25.30 -2.92 2.16
C GLU A 601 -24.45 -1.91 2.94
N ALA A 602 -23.14 -2.04 2.81
CA ALA A 602 -22.17 -1.05 3.26
C ALA A 602 -21.18 -0.78 2.12
N THR A 603 -20.65 0.43 2.06
CA THR A 603 -19.72 0.87 1.01
C THR A 603 -18.44 1.45 1.60
N VAL A 604 -17.34 1.16 0.91
CA VAL A 604 -15.98 1.57 1.27
C VAL A 604 -15.65 2.87 0.57
N MET A 605 -15.15 3.85 1.32
CA MET A 605 -14.78 5.17 0.79
C MET A 605 -13.52 5.10 -0.10
N VAL A 606 -13.27 6.15 -0.90
CA VAL A 606 -12.20 6.17 -1.91
C VAL A 606 -10.84 5.90 -1.29
N GLY A 607 -10.52 6.55 -0.17
CA GLY A 607 -9.27 6.41 0.58
C GLY A 607 -9.19 5.18 1.48
N THR A 608 -10.00 4.15 1.25
CA THR A 608 -9.91 2.88 1.99
C THR A 608 -9.65 1.71 1.05
N GLU A 609 -8.54 1.02 1.31
CA GLU A 609 -8.17 -0.20 0.60
C GLU A 609 -8.68 -1.45 1.31
N LEU A 610 -9.07 -2.45 0.53
CA LEU A 610 -9.43 -3.77 1.02
C LEU A 610 -8.23 -4.69 0.93
N CYS A 611 -7.64 -5.02 2.08
CA CYS A 611 -6.43 -5.83 2.15
C CYS A 611 -6.75 -7.26 2.56
N SER A 612 -6.19 -8.22 1.82
CA SER A 612 -6.23 -9.64 2.14
C SER A 612 -4.83 -10.24 2.02
N ARG A 613 -4.29 -10.69 3.15
CA ARG A 613 -3.01 -11.37 3.27
C ARG A 613 -3.19 -12.87 3.06
N ARG A 614 -2.17 -13.50 2.50
CA ARG A 614 -2.04 -14.95 2.39
C ARG A 614 -0.88 -15.37 3.28
N LEU A 615 -1.19 -15.91 4.44
CA LEU A 615 -0.18 -16.30 5.43
C LEU A 615 0.60 -17.52 4.94
N LEU A 616 1.89 -17.57 5.29
CA LEU A 616 2.79 -18.64 4.85
C LEU A 616 2.27 -20.03 5.24
N GLN A 617 1.79 -20.24 6.48
CA GLN A 617 1.26 -21.53 6.91
C GLN A 617 0.07 -22.02 6.06
N GLN A 618 -0.83 -21.10 5.67
CA GLN A 618 -1.99 -21.43 4.82
C GLN A 618 -1.56 -21.80 3.41
N ILE A 619 -0.58 -21.07 2.87
CA ILE A 619 -0.04 -21.34 1.54
C ILE A 619 0.77 -22.64 1.50
N ILE A 620 1.49 -22.98 2.58
CA ILE A 620 2.13 -24.29 2.74
C ILE A 620 1.08 -25.39 2.66
N TYR A 621 0.00 -25.29 3.44
CA TYR A 621 -1.11 -26.26 3.40
C TYR A 621 -1.62 -26.47 1.96
N CYS A 622 -1.87 -25.39 1.22
CA CYS A 622 -2.34 -25.48 -0.18
C CYS A 622 -1.37 -26.14 -1.16
N VAL A 623 -0.05 -26.10 -0.91
CA VAL A 623 0.97 -26.63 -1.84
C VAL A 623 1.33 -28.09 -1.55
N GLY A 624 0.89 -28.63 -0.41
CA GLY A 624 1.20 -30.00 0.03
C GLY A 624 1.44 -30.12 1.53
N GLY A 625 1.16 -29.05 2.30
CA GLY A 625 1.30 -28.95 3.75
C GLY A 625 2.65 -29.32 4.31
N VAL A 626 2.69 -29.69 5.58
CA VAL A 626 3.94 -29.92 6.31
C VAL A 626 4.89 -30.94 5.64
N SER A 627 4.35 -31.87 4.85
CA SER A 627 5.14 -32.88 4.15
C SER A 627 6.13 -32.32 3.13
N VAL A 628 5.93 -31.09 2.65
CA VAL A 628 6.83 -30.42 1.69
C VAL A 628 8.24 -30.18 2.26
N PHE A 629 8.38 -30.18 3.60
CA PHE A 629 9.66 -30.00 4.29
C PHE A 629 10.44 -31.30 4.43
N PHE A 630 9.80 -32.47 4.41
CA PHE A 630 10.48 -33.76 4.60
C PHE A 630 11.61 -34.02 3.62
N PRO A 631 11.48 -33.72 2.31
CA PRO A 631 12.61 -33.85 1.40
C PRO A 631 13.83 -33.06 1.85
N LEU A 632 13.69 -31.89 2.50
CA LEU A 632 14.83 -31.06 2.91
C LEU A 632 15.73 -31.76 3.93
N MET A 633 15.17 -32.63 4.78
CA MET A 633 15.96 -33.44 5.73
C MET A 633 16.81 -34.49 5.03
N ALA A 634 16.28 -35.12 3.97
CA ALA A 634 17.01 -36.11 3.19
C ALA A 634 18.20 -35.52 2.41
N HIS A 635 18.29 -34.19 2.27
CA HIS A 635 19.39 -33.53 1.55
C HIS A 635 20.60 -33.20 2.47
N SER A 636 20.52 -33.51 3.77
CA SER A 636 21.58 -33.25 4.75
C SER A 636 22.94 -33.88 4.38
N GLU A 637 22.93 -35.03 3.70
CA GLU A 637 24.14 -35.76 3.27
C GLU A 637 25.02 -34.98 2.26
N ARG A 638 24.46 -34.02 1.52
CA ARG A 638 25.18 -33.31 0.43
C ARG A 638 26.25 -32.33 0.90
N TYR A 639 26.26 -31.95 2.17
CA TYR A 639 27.16 -30.91 2.70
C TYR A 639 28.40 -31.47 3.41
N ALA A 640 28.54 -32.79 3.51
CA ALA A 640 29.67 -33.43 4.18
C ALA A 640 31.03 -33.19 3.47
N ASP A 641 31.04 -32.83 2.18
CA ASP A 641 32.26 -32.81 1.35
C ASP A 641 32.87 -31.42 1.04
N VAL A 642 32.32 -30.31 1.55
CA VAL A 642 32.82 -28.96 1.18
C VAL A 642 33.68 -28.35 2.31
N ASN A 643 34.93 -28.81 2.38
CA ASN A 643 36.01 -28.13 3.11
C ASN A 643 36.44 -26.86 2.36
N HIS A 644 35.73 -25.76 2.54
CA HIS A 644 36.27 -24.42 2.28
C HIS A 644 36.26 -23.57 3.56
N SER A 645 37.47 -23.16 3.92
CA SER A 645 37.86 -22.20 4.94
C SER A 645 37.50 -20.78 4.47
N SER A 646 36.43 -20.21 5.01
CA SER A 646 36.22 -18.76 5.00
C SER A 646 35.59 -18.34 6.32
N GLU A 647 36.44 -17.94 7.26
CA GLU A 647 36.05 -17.16 8.43
C GLU A 647 35.70 -15.75 7.95
N HIS A 648 34.43 -15.51 7.60
CA HIS A 648 33.91 -14.14 7.52
C HIS A 648 32.84 -13.96 8.60
N VAL A 649 33.18 -13.10 9.56
CA VAL A 649 32.36 -12.69 10.70
C VAL A 649 31.10 -11.96 10.19
N LEU A 650 29.94 -12.62 10.32
CA LEU A 650 28.62 -12.00 10.17
C LEU A 650 27.87 -12.04 11.51
N LEU A 651 26.98 -11.08 11.72
CA LEU A 651 26.32 -10.74 13.00
C LEU A 651 25.29 -11.75 13.54
N THR A 652 25.35 -13.00 13.07
CA THR A 652 24.85 -14.20 13.73
C THR A 652 25.65 -15.38 13.16
N PRO A 653 26.23 -16.27 13.98
CA PRO A 653 27.00 -17.38 13.45
C PRO A 653 26.03 -18.37 12.78
N ILE A 654 25.96 -18.32 11.45
CA ILE A 654 25.34 -19.37 10.63
C ILE A 654 26.35 -20.54 10.66
N THR A 655 26.31 -21.34 11.72
CA THR A 655 27.20 -22.49 11.87
C THR A 655 26.77 -23.61 10.93
N LYS A 656 27.74 -24.42 10.48
CA LYS A 656 27.55 -25.54 9.54
C LYS A 656 26.70 -26.70 10.11
N ASP A 657 26.13 -26.56 11.29
CA ASP A 657 25.51 -27.68 12.02
C ASP A 657 23.99 -27.48 12.25
N ARG A 658 23.37 -26.44 11.66
CA ARG A 658 22.02 -25.99 12.04
C ARG A 658 20.88 -26.40 11.12
N LEU A 659 21.16 -26.89 9.91
CA LEU A 659 20.12 -27.10 8.88
C LEU A 659 19.02 -28.06 9.35
N THR A 660 19.38 -29.18 9.98
CA THR A 660 18.40 -30.13 10.51
C THR A 660 17.53 -29.49 11.59
N ALA A 661 18.14 -28.74 12.52
CA ALA A 661 17.41 -28.00 13.54
C ALA A 661 16.45 -26.96 12.93
N GLU A 662 16.88 -26.21 11.93
CA GLU A 662 16.07 -25.20 11.23
C GLU A 662 14.86 -25.82 10.51
N VAL A 663 15.03 -26.99 9.88
CA VAL A 663 13.92 -27.69 9.23
C VAL A 663 12.92 -28.21 10.26
N ILE A 664 13.39 -28.78 11.38
CA ILE A 664 12.52 -29.23 12.48
C ILE A 664 11.77 -28.04 13.09
N GLU A 665 12.45 -26.91 13.26
CA GLU A 665 11.88 -25.68 13.79
C GLU A 665 10.81 -25.13 12.83
N LEU A 666 11.06 -25.13 11.52
CA LEU A 666 10.05 -24.79 10.51
C LEU A 666 8.83 -25.71 10.57
N ILE A 667 9.04 -27.02 10.73
CA ILE A 667 7.94 -27.98 10.90
C ILE A 667 7.14 -27.63 12.16
N ALA A 668 7.80 -27.40 13.29
CA ALA A 668 7.16 -27.01 14.55
C ALA A 668 6.33 -25.72 14.39
N SER A 669 6.94 -24.66 13.85
CA SER A 669 6.26 -23.36 13.65
C SER A 669 5.13 -23.38 12.62
N VAL A 670 5.13 -24.32 11.68
CA VAL A 670 4.01 -24.49 10.74
C VAL A 670 2.86 -25.27 11.35
N LEU A 671 3.15 -26.15 12.31
CA LEU A 671 2.15 -26.90 13.08
C LEU A 671 1.56 -26.06 14.22
N ASP A 672 2.32 -25.10 14.75
CA ASP A 672 1.90 -24.24 15.86
C ASP A 672 0.63 -23.44 15.51
N GLU A 673 -0.38 -23.57 16.37
CA GLU A 673 -1.72 -23.00 16.21
C GLU A 673 -2.37 -23.24 14.81
N ASN A 674 -1.99 -24.33 14.12
CA ASN A 674 -2.44 -24.61 12.75
C ASN A 674 -3.04 -26.01 12.57
N LEU A 675 -4.33 -26.13 12.88
CA LEU A 675 -5.07 -27.41 12.83
C LEU A 675 -4.98 -28.12 11.47
N ALA A 676 -5.00 -27.38 10.36
CA ALA A 676 -4.97 -27.99 9.02
C ALA A 676 -3.66 -28.74 8.75
N ASN A 677 -2.52 -28.14 9.09
CA ASN A 677 -1.22 -28.80 8.95
C ASN A 677 -1.04 -29.92 10.00
N GLN A 678 -1.59 -29.77 11.22
CA GLN A 678 -1.59 -30.83 12.24
C GLN A 678 -2.35 -32.08 11.79
N GLN A 679 -3.57 -31.91 11.26
CA GLN A 679 -4.37 -33.01 10.72
C GLN A 679 -3.65 -33.72 9.57
N GLN A 680 -3.00 -32.95 8.70
CA GLN A 680 -2.23 -33.52 7.62
C GLN A 680 -1.01 -34.30 8.12
N MET A 681 -0.30 -33.81 9.15
CA MET A 681 0.80 -34.53 9.81
C MET A 681 0.31 -35.89 10.33
N HIS A 682 -0.89 -35.96 10.90
CA HIS A 682 -1.51 -37.21 11.34
C HIS A 682 -1.84 -38.14 10.17
N LEU A 683 -2.59 -37.64 9.16
CA LEU A 683 -3.08 -38.44 8.04
C LEU A 683 -1.94 -39.09 7.22
N LEU A 684 -0.80 -38.41 7.11
CA LEU A 684 0.36 -38.90 6.37
C LEU A 684 1.32 -39.75 7.21
N SER A 685 0.95 -40.09 8.45
CA SER A 685 1.88 -40.71 9.41
C SER A 685 3.20 -39.91 9.52
N GLY A 686 3.11 -38.58 9.45
CA GLY A 686 4.24 -37.69 9.26
C GLY A 686 5.28 -37.77 10.38
N PHE A 687 4.87 -38.06 11.62
CA PHE A 687 5.82 -38.27 12.73
C PHE A 687 6.67 -39.54 12.56
N GLN A 688 6.11 -40.61 11.98
CA GLN A 688 6.87 -41.83 11.66
C GLN A 688 7.87 -41.56 10.54
N VAL A 689 7.45 -40.82 9.51
CA VAL A 689 8.33 -40.39 8.41
C VAL A 689 9.46 -39.51 8.95
N LEU A 690 9.15 -38.54 9.81
CA LEU A 690 10.14 -37.67 10.46
C LEU A 690 11.14 -38.49 11.30
N GLY A 691 10.66 -39.46 12.08
CA GLY A 691 11.50 -40.37 12.84
C GLY A 691 12.44 -41.19 11.96
N PHE A 692 11.95 -41.71 10.84
CA PHE A 692 12.76 -42.43 9.85
C PHE A 692 13.83 -41.52 9.20
N LEU A 693 13.47 -40.29 8.83
CA LEU A 693 14.41 -39.33 8.25
C LEU A 693 15.50 -38.92 9.25
N LEU A 694 15.15 -38.76 10.53
CA LEU A 694 16.12 -38.46 11.60
C LEU A 694 17.15 -39.57 11.78
N GLN A 695 16.80 -40.84 11.55
CA GLN A 695 17.77 -41.95 11.59
C GLN A 695 18.81 -41.87 10.46
N SER A 696 18.51 -41.13 9.39
CA SER A 696 19.42 -40.94 8.25
C SER A 696 20.28 -39.67 8.37
N VAL A 697 20.08 -38.85 9.41
CA VAL A 697 20.84 -37.61 9.62
C VAL A 697 22.23 -37.94 10.20
N PRO A 698 23.32 -37.34 9.67
CA PRO A 698 24.66 -37.53 10.22
C PRO A 698 24.75 -37.12 11.70
N PRO A 699 25.50 -37.86 12.55
CA PRO A 699 25.62 -37.55 13.98
C PRO A 699 26.06 -36.11 14.30
N ASP A 700 26.88 -35.50 13.44
CA ASP A 700 27.40 -34.14 13.62
C ASP A 700 26.29 -33.06 13.58
N GLN A 701 25.16 -33.35 12.92
CA GLN A 701 24.00 -32.45 12.91
C GLN A 701 23.01 -32.71 14.06
N LEU A 702 23.22 -33.77 14.85
CA LEU A 702 22.40 -34.08 16.04
C LEU A 702 22.97 -33.38 17.29
N ASN A 703 22.94 -32.05 17.26
CA ASN A 703 23.49 -31.20 18.32
C ASN A 703 22.40 -30.63 19.27
N LEU A 704 22.83 -29.77 20.20
CA LEU A 704 21.94 -29.13 21.19
C LEU A 704 20.81 -28.31 20.55
N GLU A 705 21.04 -27.72 19.39
CA GLU A 705 20.01 -26.96 18.68
C GLU A 705 18.94 -27.88 18.09
N THR A 706 19.36 -29.01 17.51
CA THR A 706 18.43 -30.05 17.04
C THR A 706 17.58 -30.57 18.19
N LEU A 707 18.18 -30.79 19.38
CA LEU A 707 17.44 -31.18 20.58
C LEU A 707 16.44 -30.09 21.03
N SER A 708 16.83 -28.81 20.96
CA SER A 708 15.95 -27.68 21.28
C SER A 708 14.76 -27.61 20.32
N ALA A 709 15.00 -27.76 19.02
CA ALA A 709 13.96 -27.78 17.99
C ALA A 709 13.00 -28.97 18.17
N MET A 710 13.53 -30.15 18.51
CA MET A 710 12.70 -31.32 18.84
C MET A 710 11.85 -31.10 20.10
N LYS A 711 12.40 -30.44 21.13
CA LYS A 711 11.64 -30.08 22.33
C LYS A 711 10.51 -29.11 22.00
N HIS A 712 10.77 -28.12 21.15
CA HIS A 712 9.74 -27.21 20.67
C HIS A 712 8.65 -27.95 19.89
N LEU A 713 9.03 -28.80 18.93
CA LEU A 713 8.09 -29.64 18.19
C LEU A 713 7.24 -30.50 19.14
N PHE A 714 7.85 -31.12 20.15
CA PHE A 714 7.12 -31.91 21.14
C PHE A 714 6.10 -31.06 21.91
N ASN A 715 6.48 -29.85 22.33
CA ASN A 715 5.55 -28.94 23.01
C ASN A 715 4.38 -28.54 22.11
N VAL A 716 4.65 -28.19 20.85
CA VAL A 716 3.59 -27.89 19.87
C VAL A 716 2.64 -29.08 19.78
N VAL A 717 3.17 -30.29 19.57
CA VAL A 717 2.36 -31.51 19.41
C VAL A 717 1.62 -31.93 20.68
N ALA A 718 2.18 -31.70 21.86
CA ALA A 718 1.50 -31.93 23.14
C ALA A 718 0.34 -30.96 23.36
N ASN A 719 0.49 -29.72 22.90
CA ASN A 719 -0.59 -28.74 22.92
C ASN A 719 -1.67 -29.04 21.87
N CYS A 720 -1.27 -29.57 20.69
CA CYS A 720 -2.21 -30.12 19.72
C CYS A 720 -3.02 -31.23 20.41
N GLY A 721 -4.35 -31.10 20.50
CA GLY A 721 -5.26 -32.12 21.08
C GLY A 721 -5.26 -33.51 20.40
N MET A 722 -4.28 -33.81 19.56
CA MET A 722 -4.06 -35.06 18.84
C MET A 722 -3.84 -36.26 19.76
N PHE A 723 -3.46 -36.05 21.02
CA PHE A 723 -3.27 -37.13 22.01
C PHE A 723 -4.56 -37.68 22.63
N GLN A 724 -5.75 -37.16 22.31
CA GLN A 724 -7.01 -37.71 22.85
C GLN A 724 -7.57 -38.92 22.07
N LYS A 725 -6.94 -39.36 20.98
CA LYS A 725 -7.44 -40.51 20.17
C LYS A 725 -6.39 -41.52 19.67
N SER A 726 -5.17 -41.50 20.21
CA SER A 726 -4.17 -42.56 19.93
C SER A 726 -4.19 -43.65 20.99
#